data_AF-A0A1U9P568-F1
#
_entry.id   AF-A0A1U9P568-F1
#
_cell.length_a   1.000
_cell.length_b   1.000
_cell.length_c   1.000
_cell.angle_alpha   90.00
_cell.angle_beta   90.00
_cell.angle_gamma   90.00
#
_symmetry.space_group_name_H-M   'P 1'
#
loop_
_entity.id
_entity.type
_entity.pdbx_description
1 polymer ?
#
loop_
_entity_poly.entity_id
_entity_poly.type
_entity_poly.pdbx_seq_one_letter_code
_entity_poly.pdbx_strand_id
1 'polypeptide(L)'
;MIEELLAALADGAEDAGPRPGIGAEEIADILWLAARVDPAGPRAPAVPPRDFAGAPPPAADPPDTGAATMSGGPPDGQPAVRIFPASVPDPAGKPADGGPGRRGSPVRLPRAASLDDPLALMRALRPVGRRSIGGPGEELDEQLTVERSIERMVPTPVLRPAESRWLDLALVVDTHHSMLLWADLVDELRRVLTRSGVFRDVRTWRLTGTGSGATPMLTRGRSGAPRNPLELADPAGRRLILVLSDTVAGGWREPAVQGVLRHWCAHNAVAVLNVLPERLWTRGAVLPVPFAVRADRPAAATRSWQRAATARRSRAGRRRAPDVVPVVGVSPGSLARLVRVVSGDGRWRRLACLRLDAEPGRARVREASPGGPHSALDVVERFRASASPTAQQLAAHLAAVPLTLPVMNLVRRSLLRDSEHGHLAEVALGGLFAPWGRERDAEEAEFDFLPGVREVLLGSQLRGDVAAVRELVRRRVWEYMARSRGTGPDFSATRVTDGRQGRRGVAEGALPFAARPPRDPGLADRVVRVRYHGLPEPLEVGTLLTPRLVLTVGDVAPGAIGWVRAGEREVSCRAVWWDDALPRVFLLLADEDLTGPEPPLDPLPWLTADVPRGRVTIDGRTDQGEPIALTGEVVPYEGARNGELVRLSGEPEAWTHYRGGPVSHGGALLGVVHGVWPDRLVFLSGPALLEQPGFREALADHGQVRRASTFVCLAVRPRDDGGHPAGSPPHAEAVELLTGLLADMDLGQRLAGSGQGEPLLLLLEGPGALGQAGRLLTGLPRAMARFAGRTGDGGPLPLDVAVAAGPMEPVPADGDLSGLPTSEAARIVRHPTMADRRRPLPGPLAVALSHRVYEALTENVGPTATRALVPLGGGTEGWLCTGDPDELGVALTEADRSQDAGAAWPECGRPAAGDVRAPCPGIRVPGHDVCLAHLDPDEEHAYLETLGPGSPVDFRGTTFEDGLLQRLLAALREARAQPVTLGPAAFDHATFVDDWNEGGIEFLARASFTRAVFAGRARLGRSTFTGPVSFDGAVFLGVGDFDHSRFHRASSFRRAQFRGLAGFSDSTFLDEVSFARAVLEASADLNGMRAAAAADFSRTVFCGLTGLSGATFAGSVSFASTTWELGLVSTGAVFDGPVDFGGATFRGRVRLEQLRLREGTAAAFEDRPGRWAVHQRPDATWDIHLLGSGER
;
A
#
# COMPACT_ATOMS: atom_id res chain seq x y z
N MET A 1 -31.52 -37.20 5.31
CA MET A 1 -32.10 -35.84 5.30
C MET A 1 -33.53 -35.79 5.85
N ILE A 2 -34.57 -36.33 5.20
CA ILE A 2 -35.95 -36.27 5.76
C ILE A 2 -36.07 -37.09 7.07
N GLU A 3 -35.47 -38.28 7.15
CA GLU A 3 -35.43 -39.08 8.38
C GLU A 3 -34.59 -38.42 9.49
N GLU A 4 -33.49 -37.74 9.15
CA GLU A 4 -32.66 -36.98 10.10
C GLU A 4 -33.40 -35.75 10.65
N LEU A 5 -34.24 -35.12 9.82
CA LEU A 5 -35.07 -33.98 10.23
C LEU A 5 -36.21 -34.43 11.17
N LEU A 6 -36.77 -35.63 10.94
CA LEU A 6 -37.78 -36.22 11.82
C LEU A 6 -37.19 -36.71 13.14
N ALA A 7 -35.96 -37.24 13.13
CA ALA A 7 -35.23 -37.61 14.36
C ALA A 7 -34.89 -36.37 15.22
N ALA A 8 -34.46 -35.28 14.59
CA ALA A 8 -34.19 -34.01 15.28
C ALA A 8 -35.45 -33.35 15.89
N LEU A 9 -36.64 -33.65 15.36
CA LEU A 9 -37.93 -33.21 15.92
C LEU A 9 -38.40 -34.10 17.09
N ALA A 10 -37.94 -35.36 17.17
CA ALA A 10 -38.30 -36.29 18.23
C ALA A 10 -37.41 -36.14 19.48
N ASP A 11 -36.13 -35.83 19.31
CA ASP A 11 -35.16 -35.67 20.42
C ASP A 11 -35.34 -34.36 21.23
N GLY A 12 -36.18 -33.43 20.76
CA GLY A 12 -36.41 -32.14 21.41
C GLY A 12 -37.49 -32.11 22.50
N ALA A 13 -38.03 -33.26 22.92
CA ALA A 13 -39.22 -33.33 23.77
C ALA A 13 -38.97 -33.37 25.29
N GLU A 14 -37.72 -33.51 25.77
CA GLU A 14 -37.49 -33.82 27.20
C GLU A 14 -36.93 -32.70 28.11
N ASP A 15 -36.56 -31.50 27.63
CA ASP A 15 -36.06 -30.45 28.54
C ASP A 15 -36.71 -29.07 28.39
N ALA A 16 -37.08 -28.50 29.54
CA ALA A 16 -38.12 -27.49 29.74
C ALA A 16 -37.78 -26.04 29.35
N GLY A 17 -38.73 -25.37 28.67
CA GLY A 17 -38.82 -23.90 28.53
C GLY A 17 -39.59 -23.45 27.26
N PRO A 18 -40.48 -22.43 27.29
CA PRO A 18 -41.41 -22.16 26.20
C PRO A 18 -40.72 -21.43 25.04
N ARG A 19 -40.61 -22.10 23.88
CA ARG A 19 -40.26 -21.48 22.59
C ARG A 19 -41.52 -21.32 21.74
N PRO A 20 -41.63 -20.26 20.92
CA PRO A 20 -42.78 -20.05 20.03
C PRO A 20 -42.83 -21.20 19.01
N GLY A 21 -43.97 -21.88 18.95
CA GLY A 21 -44.20 -23.07 18.15
C GLY A 21 -44.00 -22.83 16.66
N ILE A 22 -43.42 -23.83 16.00
CA ILE A 22 -43.39 -23.98 14.54
C ILE A 22 -44.84 -23.83 14.04
N GLY A 23 -45.07 -22.86 13.16
CA GLY A 23 -46.37 -22.55 12.61
C GLY A 23 -46.79 -23.56 11.54
N ALA A 24 -48.10 -23.60 11.25
CA ALA A 24 -48.65 -24.48 10.22
C ALA A 24 -48.05 -24.24 8.81
N GLU A 25 -47.46 -23.06 8.56
CA GLU A 25 -46.74 -22.74 7.32
C GLU A 25 -45.41 -23.49 7.20
N GLU A 26 -44.59 -23.57 8.26
CA GLU A 26 -43.33 -24.32 8.18
C GLU A 26 -43.58 -25.83 8.04
N ILE A 27 -44.64 -26.35 8.66
CA ILE A 27 -45.07 -27.75 8.47
C ILE A 27 -45.57 -27.98 7.03
N ALA A 28 -46.31 -27.02 6.46
CA ALA A 28 -46.78 -27.10 5.07
C ALA A 28 -45.62 -27.05 4.07
N ASP A 29 -44.60 -26.23 4.31
CA ASP A 29 -43.41 -26.13 3.46
C ASP A 29 -42.56 -27.41 3.50
N ILE A 30 -42.43 -28.04 4.66
CA ILE A 30 -41.72 -29.33 4.81
C ILE A 30 -42.47 -30.46 4.10
N LEU A 31 -43.81 -30.52 4.24
CA LEU A 31 -44.64 -31.50 3.53
C LEU A 31 -44.65 -31.27 2.02
N TRP A 32 -44.61 -30.01 1.58
CA TRP A 32 -44.52 -29.64 0.17
C TRP A 32 -43.16 -29.99 -0.44
N LEU A 33 -42.06 -29.84 0.30
CA LEU A 33 -40.72 -30.26 -0.11
C LEU A 33 -40.63 -31.79 -0.21
N ALA A 34 -41.21 -32.52 0.75
CA ALA A 34 -41.27 -33.98 0.73
C ALA A 34 -42.07 -34.52 -0.47
N ALA A 35 -43.11 -33.81 -0.91
CA ALA A 35 -43.92 -34.20 -2.07
C ALA A 35 -43.28 -33.92 -3.44
N ARG A 36 -42.17 -33.16 -3.51
CA ARG A 36 -41.53 -32.73 -4.78
C ARG A 36 -40.17 -33.35 -5.05
N VAL A 37 -39.60 -34.07 -4.10
CA VAL A 37 -38.36 -34.83 -4.30
C VAL A 37 -38.75 -36.27 -4.62
N ASP A 38 -38.93 -36.56 -5.91
CA ASP A 38 -39.09 -37.93 -6.40
C ASP A 38 -37.73 -38.65 -6.34
N PRO A 39 -37.55 -39.74 -5.58
CA PRO A 39 -36.28 -40.46 -5.49
C PRO A 39 -35.98 -41.33 -6.73
N ALA A 40 -36.88 -41.39 -7.72
CA ALA A 40 -36.78 -42.30 -8.86
C ALA A 40 -36.93 -41.60 -10.22
N GLY A 41 -36.04 -40.64 -10.53
CA GLY A 41 -35.85 -40.11 -11.90
C GLY A 41 -34.88 -40.98 -12.74
N PRO A 42 -35.07 -41.09 -14.07
CA PRO A 42 -34.58 -42.21 -14.87
C PRO A 42 -33.10 -42.11 -15.30
N ARG A 43 -32.43 -43.26 -15.30
CA ARG A 43 -31.06 -43.49 -15.83
C ARG A 43 -30.97 -43.13 -17.32
N ALA A 44 -29.92 -42.40 -17.68
CA ALA A 44 -29.52 -42.13 -19.06
C ALA A 44 -29.02 -43.41 -19.77
N PRO A 45 -29.24 -43.56 -21.09
CA PRO A 45 -28.85 -44.76 -21.83
C PRO A 45 -27.35 -44.77 -22.16
N ALA A 46 -26.79 -45.98 -22.25
CA ALA A 46 -25.43 -46.24 -22.68
C ALA A 46 -25.25 -46.02 -24.19
N VAL A 47 -24.15 -45.40 -24.59
CA VAL A 47 -23.74 -45.21 -26.00
C VAL A 47 -22.71 -46.29 -26.38
N PRO A 48 -22.86 -47.00 -27.51
CA PRO A 48 -21.91 -48.01 -27.96
C PRO A 48 -20.74 -47.39 -28.77
N PRO A 49 -19.64 -48.12 -28.99
CA PRO A 49 -18.47 -47.60 -29.71
C PRO A 49 -18.51 -47.93 -31.21
N ARG A 50 -17.75 -47.14 -32.01
CA ARG A 50 -17.22 -47.32 -33.40
C ARG A 50 -17.46 -46.07 -34.26
N ASP A 51 -16.63 -45.63 -35.20
CA ASP A 51 -15.34 -46.07 -35.77
C ASP A 51 -14.70 -44.87 -36.52
N PHE A 52 -13.39 -44.91 -36.74
CA PHE A 52 -12.64 -43.98 -37.60
C PHE A 52 -12.92 -44.22 -39.09
N ALA A 53 -13.06 -43.15 -39.89
CA ALA A 53 -12.34 -42.94 -41.16
C ALA A 53 -12.87 -41.74 -41.97
N GLY A 54 -11.94 -40.98 -42.58
CA GLY A 54 -12.19 -40.26 -43.84
C GLY A 54 -12.03 -38.73 -43.79
N ALA A 55 -10.79 -38.24 -43.94
CA ALA A 55 -10.53 -36.86 -44.33
C ALA A 55 -10.70 -36.68 -45.86
N PRO A 56 -11.23 -35.52 -46.31
CA PRO A 56 -10.93 -34.96 -47.64
C PRO A 56 -10.09 -33.65 -47.56
N PRO A 57 -9.47 -33.22 -48.67
CA PRO A 57 -8.23 -32.43 -48.72
C PRO A 57 -8.43 -30.90 -48.62
N PRO A 58 -7.35 -30.10 -48.45
CA PRO A 58 -7.44 -28.67 -48.13
C PRO A 58 -7.70 -27.83 -49.37
N ALA A 59 -8.50 -26.77 -49.22
CA ALA A 59 -8.71 -25.75 -50.25
C ALA A 59 -8.17 -24.39 -49.78
N ALA A 60 -7.03 -24.04 -50.37
CA ALA A 60 -6.47 -22.74 -50.74
C ALA A 60 -6.69 -21.50 -49.82
N ASP A 61 -5.56 -20.98 -49.33
CA ASP A 61 -5.41 -19.62 -48.79
C ASP A 61 -5.65 -18.54 -49.86
N PRO A 62 -6.43 -17.48 -49.55
CA PRO A 62 -6.33 -16.17 -50.18
C PRO A 62 -5.44 -15.21 -49.34
N PRO A 63 -4.95 -14.13 -49.96
CA PRO A 63 -3.63 -13.59 -49.68
C PRO A 63 -3.56 -12.65 -48.47
N ASP A 64 -2.38 -12.71 -47.87
CA ASP A 64 -1.87 -11.85 -46.82
C ASP A 64 -2.01 -10.36 -47.19
N THR A 65 -2.78 -9.63 -46.40
CA THR A 65 -2.75 -8.16 -46.37
C THR A 65 -2.68 -7.68 -44.94
N GLY A 66 -1.45 -7.67 -44.42
CA GLY A 66 -0.92 -6.60 -43.56
C GLY A 66 -1.78 -6.21 -42.36
N ALA A 67 -2.18 -7.18 -41.54
CA ALA A 67 -2.56 -6.87 -40.17
C ALA A 67 -1.28 -6.67 -39.37
N ALA A 68 -0.97 -5.41 -39.02
CA ALA A 68 -0.03 -5.10 -37.97
C ALA A 68 -0.58 -5.64 -36.64
N THR A 69 -0.33 -6.92 -36.37
CA THR A 69 -0.45 -7.51 -35.05
C THR A 69 0.63 -6.88 -34.18
N MET A 70 0.24 -5.88 -33.38
CA MET A 70 0.90 -5.62 -32.12
C MET A 70 0.69 -6.84 -31.21
N SER A 71 1.52 -7.86 -31.41
CA SER A 71 1.81 -8.89 -30.42
C SER A 71 2.65 -8.26 -29.31
N GLY A 72 2.05 -8.13 -28.13
CA GLY A 72 2.71 -7.60 -26.94
C GLY A 72 1.74 -7.45 -25.77
N GLY A 73 1.09 -8.55 -25.36
CA GLY A 73 0.47 -8.63 -24.03
C GLY A 73 1.47 -9.31 -23.07
N PRO A 74 1.76 -8.74 -21.89
CA PRO A 74 2.70 -9.32 -20.94
C PRO A 74 2.16 -10.63 -20.33
N PRO A 75 3.01 -11.52 -19.79
CA PRO A 75 2.65 -12.91 -19.50
C PRO A 75 1.68 -13.17 -18.33
N ASP A 76 1.28 -12.17 -17.51
CA ASP A 76 0.54 -12.42 -16.26
C ASP A 76 -0.74 -11.57 -16.06
N GLY A 77 -1.59 -11.43 -17.08
CA GLY A 77 -2.86 -10.68 -16.98
C GLY A 77 -4.09 -11.57 -16.80
N GLN A 78 -4.77 -11.53 -15.64
CA GLN A 78 -6.11 -12.15 -15.50
C GLN A 78 -7.08 -11.62 -16.58
N PRO A 79 -7.90 -12.46 -17.23
CA PRO A 79 -8.72 -12.05 -18.38
C PRO A 79 -9.79 -11.02 -18.00
N ALA A 80 -10.02 -10.05 -18.89
CA ALA A 80 -10.98 -8.97 -18.69
C ALA A 80 -12.41 -9.51 -18.52
N VAL A 81 -12.96 -9.39 -17.31
CA VAL A 81 -14.32 -9.83 -16.99
C VAL A 81 -15.32 -8.82 -17.55
N ARG A 82 -16.22 -9.25 -18.43
CA ARG A 82 -17.30 -8.41 -18.97
C ARG A 82 -18.65 -8.88 -18.44
N ILE A 83 -19.46 -7.95 -17.97
CA ILE A 83 -20.82 -8.19 -17.51
C ILE A 83 -21.81 -7.64 -18.53
N PHE A 84 -22.69 -8.52 -18.96
CA PHE A 84 -23.80 -8.24 -19.85
C PHE A 84 -25.11 -8.36 -19.08
N PRO A 85 -26.18 -7.68 -19.54
CA PRO A 85 -27.52 -7.93 -19.03
C PRO A 85 -27.83 -9.44 -19.10
N ALA A 86 -28.69 -9.95 -18.23
CA ALA A 86 -29.16 -11.32 -18.39
C ALA A 86 -29.84 -11.43 -19.76
N SER A 87 -29.28 -12.27 -20.63
CA SER A 87 -29.90 -12.57 -21.91
C SER A 87 -31.27 -13.19 -21.63
N VAL A 88 -32.30 -12.65 -22.26
CA VAL A 88 -33.63 -13.27 -22.30
C VAL A 88 -33.45 -14.69 -22.85
N PRO A 89 -33.85 -15.75 -22.12
CA PRO A 89 -34.01 -17.06 -22.74
C PRO A 89 -35.00 -16.88 -23.87
N ASP A 90 -34.59 -17.17 -25.11
CA ASP A 90 -35.52 -17.20 -26.23
C ASP A 90 -36.72 -18.08 -25.80
N PRO A 91 -37.96 -17.56 -25.79
CA PRO A 91 -39.13 -18.26 -25.29
C PRO A 91 -39.39 -19.62 -25.98
N ALA A 92 -38.64 -19.95 -27.04
CA ALA A 92 -38.71 -21.21 -27.77
C ALA A 92 -37.81 -22.36 -27.23
N GLY A 93 -37.09 -22.20 -26.10
CA GLY A 93 -36.47 -23.34 -25.40
C GLY A 93 -35.38 -24.11 -26.19
N LYS A 94 -34.87 -23.57 -27.30
CA LYS A 94 -33.65 -24.04 -27.96
C LYS A 94 -32.55 -22.99 -27.76
N PRO A 95 -31.39 -23.33 -27.17
CA PRO A 95 -30.24 -22.47 -27.33
C PRO A 95 -29.92 -22.43 -28.84
N ALA A 96 -29.70 -21.24 -29.39
CA ALA A 96 -29.09 -21.11 -30.71
C ALA A 96 -27.64 -21.64 -30.63
N ASP A 97 -27.50 -22.96 -30.64
CA ASP A 97 -26.23 -23.65 -30.88
C ASP A 97 -25.92 -23.51 -32.37
N GLY A 98 -24.98 -22.61 -32.70
CA GLY A 98 -24.42 -22.52 -34.05
C GLY A 98 -23.85 -21.17 -34.46
N GLY A 99 -24.14 -20.09 -33.72
CA GLY A 99 -23.45 -18.80 -33.95
C GLY A 99 -22.13 -18.74 -33.16
N PRO A 100 -21.08 -18.06 -33.66
CA PRO A 100 -19.84 -17.81 -32.92
C PRO A 100 -20.04 -16.78 -31.78
N GLY A 101 -21.09 -16.95 -30.98
CA GLY A 101 -21.46 -16.07 -29.87
C GLY A 101 -20.66 -16.36 -28.61
N ARG A 102 -20.46 -15.32 -27.78
CA ARG A 102 -19.71 -15.44 -26.52
C ARG A 102 -20.57 -16.17 -25.48
N ARG A 103 -19.99 -17.09 -24.71
CA ARG A 103 -20.66 -17.77 -23.59
C ARG A 103 -20.20 -17.21 -22.24
N GLY A 104 -21.09 -17.22 -21.25
CA GLY A 104 -20.85 -16.68 -19.91
C GLY A 104 -21.62 -17.38 -18.77
N SER A 105 -21.24 -17.08 -17.54
CA SER A 105 -21.82 -17.61 -16.30
C SER A 105 -22.86 -16.64 -15.71
N PRO A 106 -24.01 -17.11 -15.19
CA PRO A 106 -24.96 -16.25 -14.51
C PRO A 106 -24.36 -15.71 -13.21
N VAL A 107 -24.57 -14.42 -12.94
CA VAL A 107 -24.19 -13.76 -11.69
C VAL A 107 -25.37 -12.97 -11.13
N ARG A 108 -25.43 -12.81 -9.80
CA ARG A 108 -26.39 -11.94 -9.10
C ARG A 108 -25.64 -10.68 -8.65
N LEU A 109 -26.19 -9.52 -8.95
CA LEU A 109 -25.57 -8.21 -8.69
C LEU A 109 -26.52 -7.33 -7.87
N PRO A 110 -26.01 -6.50 -6.95
CA PRO A 110 -26.85 -5.65 -6.12
C PRO A 110 -27.56 -4.58 -6.95
N ARG A 111 -28.82 -4.29 -6.63
CA ARG A 111 -29.52 -3.12 -7.17
C ARG A 111 -29.11 -1.84 -6.46
N ALA A 112 -28.93 -0.79 -7.26
CA ALA A 112 -28.75 0.57 -6.77
C ALA A 112 -30.02 1.09 -6.07
N ALA A 113 -29.88 1.73 -4.90
CA ALA A 113 -31.00 2.32 -4.18
C ALA A 113 -31.66 3.46 -4.99
N SER A 114 -32.99 3.48 -5.03
CA SER A 114 -33.79 4.48 -5.72
C SER A 114 -34.14 5.67 -4.82
N LEU A 115 -34.33 5.46 -3.52
CA LEU A 115 -34.51 6.52 -2.52
C LEU A 115 -33.17 7.09 -2.07
N ASP A 116 -33.14 8.41 -1.85
CA ASP A 116 -31.93 9.12 -1.41
C ASP A 116 -31.75 9.09 0.11
N ASP A 117 -32.82 9.30 0.89
CA ASP A 117 -32.78 9.25 2.37
C ASP A 117 -34.02 8.54 2.95
N PRO A 118 -33.97 7.19 3.09
CA PRO A 118 -35.02 6.40 3.71
C PRO A 118 -35.35 6.80 5.15
N LEU A 119 -34.34 7.22 5.93
CA LEU A 119 -34.51 7.56 7.35
C LEU A 119 -35.24 8.88 7.52
N ALA A 120 -34.94 9.89 6.72
CA ALA A 120 -35.72 11.13 6.70
C ALA A 120 -37.18 10.88 6.33
N LEU A 121 -37.44 9.94 5.40
CA LEU A 121 -38.79 9.54 5.04
C LEU A 121 -39.52 8.87 6.21
N MET A 122 -38.84 7.99 6.97
CA MET A 122 -39.39 7.43 8.22
C MET A 122 -39.67 8.52 9.26
N ARG A 123 -38.76 9.49 9.43
CA ARG A 123 -38.95 10.63 10.36
C ARG A 123 -40.15 11.50 9.97
N ALA A 124 -40.40 11.69 8.67
CA ALA A 124 -41.54 12.45 8.16
C ALA A 124 -42.90 11.83 8.56
N LEU A 125 -42.94 10.52 8.83
CA LEU A 125 -44.15 9.79 9.24
C LEU A 125 -44.47 9.90 10.74
N ARG A 126 -43.53 10.37 11.58
CA ARG A 126 -43.71 10.45 13.04
C ARG A 126 -45.02 11.11 13.51
N PRO A 127 -45.53 12.20 12.89
CA PRO A 127 -46.75 12.86 13.38
C PRO A 127 -48.01 11.99 13.38
N VAL A 128 -48.06 10.92 12.57
CA VAL A 128 -49.17 9.95 12.56
C VAL A 128 -48.87 8.66 13.34
N GLY A 129 -47.66 8.49 13.89
CA GLY A 129 -47.23 7.33 14.68
C GLY A 129 -47.76 7.29 16.11
N ARG A 130 -48.95 7.83 16.36
CA ARG A 130 -49.61 7.80 17.67
C ARG A 130 -49.95 6.36 18.05
N ARG A 131 -49.99 6.06 19.34
CA ARG A 131 -50.54 4.82 19.87
C ARG A 131 -51.93 5.11 20.43
N SER A 132 -52.86 4.19 20.20
CA SER A 132 -54.19 4.25 20.81
C SER A 132 -54.28 3.13 21.83
N ILE A 133 -54.72 3.50 23.03
CA ILE A 133 -55.15 2.54 24.05
C ILE A 133 -56.43 1.86 23.55
N GLY A 134 -56.51 0.54 23.68
CA GLY A 134 -57.65 -0.27 23.20
C GLY A 134 -57.41 -1.01 21.87
N GLY A 135 -56.19 -1.52 21.65
CA GLY A 135 -55.93 -2.51 20.61
C GLY A 135 -56.54 -3.88 20.91
N PRO A 136 -56.64 -4.79 19.92
CA PRO A 136 -57.02 -6.17 20.19
C PRO A 136 -55.92 -6.85 21.03
N GLY A 137 -56.31 -7.39 22.20
CA GLY A 137 -55.41 -8.07 23.14
C GLY A 137 -55.21 -7.32 24.46
N GLU A 138 -54.68 -8.02 25.45
CA GLU A 138 -54.26 -7.46 26.74
C GLU A 138 -52.75 -7.60 26.87
N GLU A 139 -52.07 -6.56 27.35
CA GLU A 139 -50.65 -6.59 27.69
C GLU A 139 -50.46 -6.53 29.21
N LEU A 140 -49.38 -7.10 29.72
CA LEU A 140 -49.05 -7.04 31.14
C LEU A 140 -48.65 -5.61 31.51
N ASP A 141 -49.32 -5.01 32.48
CA ASP A 141 -48.85 -3.79 33.12
C ASP A 141 -47.74 -4.18 34.10
N GLU A 142 -46.49 -4.15 33.62
CA GLU A 142 -45.32 -4.58 34.40
C GLU A 142 -45.23 -3.85 35.75
N GLN A 143 -45.47 -2.53 35.74
CA GLN A 143 -45.39 -1.70 36.94
C GLN A 143 -46.48 -2.07 37.95
N LEU A 144 -47.75 -2.13 37.52
CA LEU A 144 -48.85 -2.48 38.42
C LEU A 144 -48.80 -3.95 38.87
N THR A 145 -48.26 -4.83 38.01
CA THR A 145 -47.99 -6.22 38.33
C THR A 145 -46.95 -6.33 39.44
N VAL A 146 -45.86 -5.58 39.36
CA VAL A 146 -44.82 -5.55 40.40
C VAL A 146 -45.40 -4.99 41.71
N GLU A 147 -46.11 -3.86 41.65
CA GLU A 147 -46.71 -3.23 42.83
C GLU A 147 -47.71 -4.16 43.53
N ARG A 148 -48.63 -4.79 42.78
CA ARG A 148 -49.58 -5.76 43.35
C ARG A 148 -48.92 -7.03 43.84
N SER A 149 -47.84 -7.47 43.17
CA SER A 149 -47.11 -8.67 43.59
C SER A 149 -46.36 -8.44 44.89
N ILE A 150 -45.81 -7.25 45.09
CA ILE A 150 -45.17 -6.83 46.34
C ILE A 150 -46.20 -6.69 47.46
N GLU A 151 -47.31 -5.98 47.21
CA GLU A 151 -48.35 -5.75 48.22
C GLU A 151 -49.00 -7.06 48.72
N ARG A 152 -49.19 -8.02 47.82
CA ARG A 152 -49.84 -9.31 48.13
C ARG A 152 -48.86 -10.44 48.44
N MET A 153 -47.55 -10.19 48.32
CA MET A 153 -46.48 -11.17 48.50
C MET A 153 -46.64 -12.44 47.63
N VAL A 154 -47.33 -12.33 46.48
CA VAL A 154 -47.57 -13.41 45.50
C VAL A 154 -47.59 -12.81 44.09
N PRO A 155 -46.92 -13.39 43.08
CA PRO A 155 -46.93 -12.89 41.70
C PRO A 155 -48.37 -12.75 41.17
N THR A 156 -48.84 -11.52 41.04
CA THR A 156 -50.22 -11.18 40.62
C THR A 156 -50.17 -10.36 39.34
N PRO A 157 -50.26 -10.98 38.15
CA PRO A 157 -50.22 -10.26 36.88
C PRO A 157 -51.43 -9.33 36.74
N VAL A 158 -51.17 -8.07 36.40
CA VAL A 158 -52.20 -7.08 36.07
C VAL A 158 -52.15 -6.83 34.58
N LEU A 159 -53.27 -7.06 33.91
CA LEU A 159 -53.42 -6.85 32.47
C LEU A 159 -54.04 -5.48 32.18
N ARG A 160 -53.60 -4.83 31.10
CA ARG A 160 -54.19 -3.62 30.55
C ARG A 160 -54.46 -3.79 29.05
N PRO A 161 -55.41 -3.04 28.45
CA PRO A 161 -55.64 -3.09 27.01
C PRO A 161 -54.36 -2.80 26.24
N ALA A 162 -53.98 -3.68 25.31
CA ALA A 162 -52.74 -3.55 24.55
C ALA A 162 -52.71 -2.24 23.76
N GLU A 163 -51.56 -1.55 23.77
CA GLU A 163 -51.38 -0.38 22.93
C GLU A 163 -51.25 -0.81 21.46
N SER A 164 -52.14 -0.33 20.59
CA SER A 164 -52.03 -0.58 19.15
C SER A 164 -51.80 0.71 18.36
N ARG A 165 -51.15 0.57 17.20
CA ARG A 165 -51.16 1.63 16.18
C ARG A 165 -52.59 1.85 15.69
N TRP A 166 -52.96 3.11 15.45
CA TRP A 166 -54.35 3.51 15.20
C TRP A 166 -54.75 3.59 13.71
N LEU A 167 -53.76 3.59 12.80
CA LEU A 167 -53.95 3.89 11.37
C LEU A 167 -53.40 2.77 10.49
N ASP A 168 -54.20 2.31 9.53
CA ASP A 168 -53.79 1.42 8.44
C ASP A 168 -53.31 2.22 7.23
N LEU A 169 -52.38 1.64 6.46
CA LEU A 169 -51.94 2.18 5.18
C LEU A 169 -52.31 1.24 4.04
N ALA A 170 -53.05 1.76 3.06
CA ALA A 170 -53.19 1.14 1.75
C ALA A 170 -52.33 1.88 0.73
N LEU A 171 -51.25 1.23 0.29
CA LEU A 171 -50.37 1.71 -0.76
C LEU A 171 -50.86 1.18 -2.11
N VAL A 172 -51.46 2.03 -2.93
CA VAL A 172 -51.99 1.67 -4.25
C VAL A 172 -50.98 2.10 -5.31
N VAL A 173 -50.44 1.17 -6.09
CA VAL A 173 -49.39 1.41 -7.09
C VAL A 173 -49.99 1.31 -8.49
N ASP A 174 -49.93 2.39 -9.27
CA ASP A 174 -50.29 2.37 -10.69
C ASP A 174 -49.38 1.42 -11.49
N THR A 175 -49.96 0.61 -12.38
CA THR A 175 -49.22 -0.34 -13.21
C THR A 175 -49.15 0.05 -14.68
N HIS A 176 -49.36 1.33 -15.01
CA HIS A 176 -49.11 1.83 -16.36
C HIS A 176 -47.66 1.56 -16.81
N HIS A 177 -47.41 1.37 -18.10
CA HIS A 177 -46.05 1.04 -18.61
C HIS A 177 -44.98 2.08 -18.27
N SER A 178 -45.35 3.35 -18.06
CA SER A 178 -44.42 4.38 -17.58
C SER A 178 -43.99 4.15 -16.12
N MET A 179 -44.81 3.44 -15.32
CA MET A 179 -44.50 3.01 -13.96
C MET A 179 -43.41 1.94 -13.89
N LEU A 180 -43.06 1.29 -15.01
CA LEU A 180 -41.94 0.36 -15.07
C LEU A 180 -40.64 1.01 -14.62
N LEU A 181 -40.40 2.28 -15.02
CA LEU A 181 -39.21 3.04 -14.63
C LEU A 181 -39.08 3.26 -13.11
N TRP A 182 -40.16 3.05 -12.36
CA TRP A 182 -40.26 3.33 -10.93
C TRP A 182 -40.39 2.05 -10.08
N ALA A 183 -40.31 0.86 -10.68
CA ALA A 183 -40.51 -0.41 -9.97
C ALA A 183 -39.60 -0.55 -8.73
N ASP A 184 -38.32 -0.22 -8.87
CA ASP A 184 -37.35 -0.28 -7.75
C ASP A 184 -37.71 0.72 -6.64
N LEU A 185 -38.08 1.96 -7.00
CA LEU A 185 -38.52 3.01 -6.07
C LEU A 185 -39.78 2.58 -5.30
N VAL A 186 -40.74 1.97 -5.99
CA VAL A 186 -41.99 1.47 -5.40
C VAL A 186 -41.68 0.41 -4.34
N ASP A 187 -40.82 -0.55 -4.66
CA ASP A 187 -40.46 -1.63 -3.75
C ASP A 187 -39.69 -1.12 -2.53
N GLU A 188 -38.78 -0.16 -2.74
CA GLU A 188 -38.04 0.46 -1.64
C GLU A 188 -38.93 1.27 -0.72
N LEU A 189 -39.82 2.10 -1.28
CA LEU A 189 -40.79 2.87 -0.52
C LEU A 189 -41.74 1.96 0.28
N ARG A 190 -42.22 0.87 -0.33
CA ARG A 190 -43.03 -0.14 0.37
C ARG A 190 -42.29 -0.70 1.59
N ARG A 191 -41.01 -1.06 1.43
CA ARG A 191 -40.17 -1.55 2.54
C ARG A 191 -40.00 -0.49 3.63
N VAL A 192 -39.73 0.76 3.28
CA VAL A 192 -39.57 1.87 4.24
C VAL A 192 -40.86 2.12 5.02
N LEU A 193 -42.01 2.16 4.34
CA LEU A 193 -43.32 2.34 4.97
C LEU A 193 -43.63 1.18 5.93
N THR A 194 -43.33 -0.05 5.54
CA THR A 194 -43.53 -1.24 6.38
C THR A 194 -42.61 -1.23 7.60
N ARG A 195 -41.30 -0.99 7.41
CA ARG A 195 -40.29 -0.96 8.49
C ARG A 195 -40.42 0.25 9.42
N SER A 196 -41.15 1.28 9.02
CA SER A 196 -41.38 2.46 9.87
C SER A 196 -42.08 2.14 11.20
N GLY A 197 -42.86 1.04 11.25
CA GLY A 197 -43.64 0.66 12.43
C GLY A 197 -44.70 1.68 12.85
N VAL A 198 -45.00 2.67 11.99
CA VAL A 198 -45.95 3.77 12.24
C VAL A 198 -47.40 3.30 12.09
N PHE A 199 -47.65 2.47 11.09
CA PHE A 199 -48.98 1.96 10.75
C PHE A 199 -49.25 0.63 11.45
N ARG A 200 -50.54 0.33 11.68
CA ARG A 200 -50.99 -0.97 12.18
C ARG A 200 -50.77 -2.07 11.14
N ASP A 201 -51.12 -1.78 9.89
CA ASP A 201 -50.95 -2.68 8.75
C ASP A 201 -50.59 -1.84 7.51
N VAL A 202 -49.71 -2.38 6.66
CA VAL A 202 -49.28 -1.77 5.39
C VAL A 202 -49.61 -2.75 4.26
N ARG A 203 -50.69 -2.48 3.53
CA ARG A 203 -51.15 -3.32 2.41
C ARG A 203 -50.84 -2.68 1.07
N THR A 204 -50.21 -3.43 0.18
CA THR A 204 -49.92 -2.98 -1.18
C THR A 204 -50.92 -3.53 -2.18
N TRP A 205 -51.44 -2.65 -3.04
CA TRP A 205 -52.39 -2.95 -4.10
C TRP A 205 -51.84 -2.44 -5.42
N ARG A 206 -52.16 -3.12 -6.52
CA ARG A 206 -51.81 -2.67 -7.87
C ARG A 206 -53.04 -2.16 -8.60
N LEU A 207 -52.98 -0.94 -9.12
CA LEU A 207 -54.02 -0.30 -9.91
C LEU A 207 -53.73 -0.52 -11.39
N THR A 208 -54.48 -1.44 -11.99
CA THR A 208 -54.44 -1.71 -13.43
C THR A 208 -55.50 -0.88 -14.15
N GLY A 209 -55.43 -0.79 -15.48
CA GLY A 209 -56.47 -0.15 -16.28
C GLY A 209 -56.49 1.39 -16.23
N THR A 210 -55.33 2.02 -16.01
CA THR A 210 -55.15 3.49 -16.02
C THR A 210 -54.83 4.06 -17.42
N GLY A 211 -54.68 3.20 -18.43
CA GLY A 211 -54.51 3.62 -19.83
C GLY A 211 -55.78 4.27 -20.39
N SER A 212 -55.63 5.02 -21.48
CA SER A 212 -56.76 5.66 -22.16
C SER A 212 -57.84 4.63 -22.53
N GLY A 213 -59.08 4.85 -22.12
CA GLY A 213 -60.24 3.98 -22.37
C GLY A 213 -60.29 2.67 -21.56
N ALA A 214 -59.40 2.46 -20.60
CA ALA A 214 -59.37 1.25 -19.77
C ALA A 214 -60.16 1.42 -18.45
N THR A 215 -60.62 0.30 -17.88
CA THR A 215 -61.35 0.30 -16.60
C THR A 215 -60.41 0.04 -15.43
N PRO A 216 -60.37 0.91 -14.40
CA PRO A 216 -59.46 0.74 -13.27
C PRO A 216 -59.85 -0.46 -12.39
N MET A 217 -58.88 -1.33 -12.07
CA MET A 217 -59.08 -2.48 -11.17
C MET A 217 -57.94 -2.60 -10.15
N LEU A 218 -58.17 -3.30 -9.02
CA LEU A 218 -57.14 -3.58 -8.02
C LEU A 218 -56.74 -5.06 -8.01
N THR A 219 -55.45 -5.37 -7.86
CA THR A 219 -54.97 -6.74 -7.63
C THR A 219 -54.03 -6.82 -6.42
N ARG A 220 -53.99 -8.00 -5.76
CA ARG A 220 -52.95 -8.36 -4.78
C ARG A 220 -51.88 -9.20 -5.48
N GLY A 221 -50.71 -8.61 -5.78
CA GLY A 221 -49.61 -9.30 -6.48
C GLY A 221 -49.73 -9.31 -8.01
N ARG A 222 -48.85 -10.05 -8.71
CA ARG A 222 -48.81 -10.10 -10.21
C ARG A 222 -49.93 -10.97 -10.79
N SER A 223 -50.26 -12.05 -10.09
CA SER A 223 -51.25 -13.06 -10.50
C SER A 223 -52.54 -13.04 -9.68
N GLY A 224 -52.76 -12.00 -8.87
CA GLY A 224 -53.94 -11.90 -8.03
C GLY A 224 -55.21 -11.63 -8.82
N ALA A 225 -56.34 -12.21 -8.38
CA ALA A 225 -57.65 -11.95 -8.97
C ALA A 225 -57.98 -10.44 -8.92
N PRO A 226 -58.50 -9.87 -10.02
CA PRO A 226 -58.87 -8.46 -10.07
C PRO A 226 -60.10 -8.19 -9.19
N ARG A 227 -60.04 -7.08 -8.45
CA ARG A 227 -61.05 -6.63 -7.48
C ARG A 227 -61.53 -5.23 -7.80
N ASN A 228 -62.73 -4.91 -7.32
CA ASN A 228 -63.29 -3.59 -7.50
C ASN A 228 -62.52 -2.57 -6.63
N PRO A 229 -61.98 -1.47 -7.20
CA PRO A 229 -61.26 -0.46 -6.43
C PRO A 229 -62.06 0.16 -5.28
N LEU A 230 -63.40 0.17 -5.37
CA LEU A 230 -64.27 0.75 -4.35
C LEU A 230 -64.24 -0.04 -3.02
N GLU A 231 -63.87 -1.33 -3.04
CA GLU A 231 -63.73 -2.18 -1.84
C GLU A 231 -62.66 -1.69 -0.86
N LEU A 232 -61.73 -0.84 -1.31
CA LEU A 232 -60.62 -0.36 -0.49
C LEU A 232 -61.05 0.70 0.54
N ALA A 233 -62.20 1.34 0.31
CA ALA A 233 -62.75 2.35 1.20
C ALA A 233 -63.06 1.72 2.58
N ASP A 234 -62.55 2.34 3.64
CA ASP A 234 -62.84 1.94 5.01
C ASP A 234 -63.80 2.96 5.66
N PRO A 235 -65.07 2.60 5.93
CA PRO A 235 -66.04 3.48 6.58
C PRO A 235 -65.63 3.94 7.98
N ALA A 236 -64.76 3.19 8.67
CA ALA A 236 -64.28 3.57 10.01
C ALA A 236 -63.30 4.75 9.97
N GLY A 237 -62.83 5.15 8.78
CA GLY A 237 -61.93 6.29 8.61
C GLY A 237 -60.54 6.08 9.21
N ARG A 238 -60.14 4.82 9.45
CA ARG A 238 -58.85 4.46 10.07
C ARG A 238 -57.82 4.01 9.05
N ARG A 239 -58.02 4.36 7.78
CA ARG A 239 -57.12 4.04 6.66
C ARG A 239 -56.67 5.30 5.93
N LEU A 240 -55.37 5.40 5.74
CA LEU A 240 -54.75 6.30 4.77
C LEU A 240 -54.54 5.55 3.44
N ILE A 241 -55.00 6.13 2.34
CA ILE A 241 -54.78 5.60 0.99
C ILE A 241 -53.75 6.49 0.29
N LEU A 242 -52.60 5.92 -0.05
CA LEU A 242 -51.56 6.59 -0.85
C LEU A 242 -51.53 5.97 -2.24
N VAL A 243 -51.87 6.76 -3.26
CA VAL A 243 -51.84 6.32 -4.67
C VAL A 243 -50.52 6.75 -5.28
N LEU A 244 -49.63 5.80 -5.52
CA LEU A 244 -48.32 5.98 -6.11
C LEU A 244 -48.40 5.89 -7.64
N SER A 245 -48.15 7.00 -8.33
CA SER A 245 -48.24 7.08 -9.80
C SER A 245 -47.39 8.23 -10.34
N ASP A 246 -46.96 8.16 -11.60
CA ASP A 246 -46.39 9.29 -12.34
C ASP A 246 -47.46 10.18 -13.00
N THR A 247 -48.73 9.76 -12.92
CA THR A 247 -49.90 10.42 -13.52
C THR A 247 -49.81 10.61 -15.04
N VAL A 248 -48.91 9.90 -15.74
CA VAL A 248 -48.70 10.02 -17.20
C VAL A 248 -49.81 9.32 -17.98
N ALA A 249 -50.39 8.26 -17.41
CA ALA A 249 -51.43 7.49 -18.08
C ALA A 249 -52.66 8.35 -18.43
N GLY A 250 -53.13 8.29 -19.68
CA GLY A 250 -54.24 9.10 -20.16
C GLY A 250 -55.53 8.98 -19.33
N GLY A 251 -55.77 7.80 -18.72
CA GLY A 251 -56.93 7.52 -17.89
C GLY A 251 -57.03 8.37 -16.62
N TRP A 252 -55.95 9.04 -16.18
CA TRP A 252 -56.02 10.02 -15.09
C TRP A 252 -56.90 11.24 -15.42
N ARG A 253 -57.09 11.55 -16.71
CA ARG A 253 -58.05 12.58 -17.18
C ARG A 253 -59.48 12.05 -17.24
N GLU A 254 -59.67 10.74 -17.22
CA GLU A 254 -60.95 10.12 -17.49
C GLU A 254 -61.84 10.03 -16.24
N PRO A 255 -63.17 10.07 -16.42
CA PRO A 255 -64.11 9.98 -15.30
C PRO A 255 -63.97 8.69 -14.47
N ALA A 256 -63.45 7.61 -15.05
CA ALA A 256 -63.30 6.32 -14.39
C ALA A 256 -62.31 6.39 -13.21
N VAL A 257 -61.07 6.83 -13.46
CA VAL A 257 -60.04 6.98 -12.40
C VAL A 257 -60.43 8.09 -11.42
N GLN A 258 -60.94 9.22 -11.92
CA GLN A 258 -61.42 10.31 -11.06
C GLN A 258 -62.61 9.89 -10.18
N GLY A 259 -63.46 8.99 -10.66
CA GLY A 259 -64.57 8.41 -9.90
C GLY A 259 -64.10 7.57 -8.72
N VAL A 260 -63.08 6.72 -8.93
CA VAL A 260 -62.43 5.94 -7.86
C VAL A 260 -61.83 6.86 -6.79
N LEU A 261 -61.07 7.89 -7.21
CA LEU A 261 -60.48 8.86 -6.28
C LEU A 261 -61.55 9.61 -5.48
N ARG A 262 -62.64 10.06 -6.12
CA ARG A 262 -63.78 10.70 -5.43
C ARG A 262 -64.37 9.79 -4.35
N HIS A 263 -64.54 8.51 -4.68
CA HIS A 263 -65.09 7.53 -3.74
C HIS A 263 -64.16 7.28 -2.53
N TRP A 264 -62.85 7.16 -2.76
CA TRP A 264 -61.88 7.01 -1.68
C TRP A 264 -61.79 8.28 -0.82
N CYS A 265 -61.71 9.46 -1.43
CA CYS A 265 -61.67 10.75 -0.71
C CYS A 265 -62.92 10.99 0.13
N ALA A 266 -64.01 10.31 -0.19
CA ALA A 266 -65.24 10.35 0.56
C ALA A 266 -65.11 9.67 1.93
N HIS A 267 -64.44 8.52 2.02
CA HIS A 267 -64.42 7.72 3.23
C HIS A 267 -63.08 7.77 3.97
N ASN A 268 -62.00 8.08 3.27
CA ASN A 268 -60.63 7.97 3.79
C ASN A 268 -59.80 9.22 3.51
N ALA A 269 -58.71 9.37 4.26
CA ALA A 269 -57.64 10.27 3.87
C ALA A 269 -56.94 9.66 2.64
N VAL A 270 -56.88 10.42 1.55
CA VAL A 270 -56.31 10.02 0.27
C VAL A 270 -55.35 11.08 -0.22
N ALA A 271 -54.21 10.64 -0.74
CA ALA A 271 -53.28 11.47 -1.47
C ALA A 271 -52.69 10.71 -2.66
N VAL A 272 -52.36 11.45 -3.72
CA VAL A 272 -51.53 10.95 -4.81
C VAL A 272 -50.08 11.26 -4.46
N LEU A 273 -49.30 10.20 -4.31
CA LEU A 273 -47.86 10.29 -4.17
C LEU A 273 -47.27 10.24 -5.58
N ASN A 274 -46.91 11.40 -6.12
CA ASN A 274 -46.40 11.49 -7.47
C ASN A 274 -44.90 11.16 -7.49
N VAL A 275 -44.52 10.11 -8.25
CA VAL A 275 -43.12 9.69 -8.38
C VAL A 275 -42.30 10.65 -9.25
N LEU A 276 -42.95 11.40 -10.14
CA LEU A 276 -42.28 12.48 -10.86
C LEU A 276 -41.91 13.61 -9.89
N PRO A 277 -40.71 14.19 -10.00
CA PRO A 277 -40.38 15.44 -9.32
C PRO A 277 -41.38 16.54 -9.63
N GLU A 278 -41.61 17.45 -8.66
CA GLU A 278 -42.63 18.50 -8.79
C GLU A 278 -42.44 19.36 -10.06
N ARG A 279 -41.18 19.58 -10.47
CA ARG A 279 -40.82 20.30 -11.71
C ARG A 279 -41.30 19.63 -13.01
N LEU A 280 -41.55 18.31 -13.00
CA LEU A 280 -41.97 17.53 -14.15
C LEU A 280 -43.46 17.18 -14.15
N TRP A 281 -44.24 17.63 -13.18
CA TRP A 281 -45.68 17.33 -13.13
C TRP A 281 -46.47 17.85 -14.33
N THR A 282 -45.93 18.83 -15.07
CA THR A 282 -46.47 19.31 -16.34
C THR A 282 -46.42 18.26 -17.46
N ARG A 283 -45.58 17.22 -17.32
CA ARG A 283 -45.50 16.09 -18.25
C ARG A 283 -46.56 15.00 -17.96
N GLY A 284 -47.21 15.05 -16.80
CA GLY A 284 -48.31 14.16 -16.46
C GLY A 284 -49.57 14.45 -17.31
N ALA A 285 -50.48 13.49 -17.39
CA ALA A 285 -51.77 13.68 -18.02
C ALA A 285 -52.60 14.75 -17.26
N VAL A 286 -52.43 14.87 -15.95
CA VAL A 286 -53.15 15.82 -15.10
C VAL A 286 -52.17 16.79 -14.43
N LEU A 287 -52.55 18.06 -14.33
CA LEU A 287 -51.72 19.11 -13.73
C LEU A 287 -52.21 19.46 -12.31
N PRO A 288 -51.42 19.21 -11.26
CA PRO A 288 -51.74 19.65 -9.90
C PRO A 288 -51.72 21.19 -9.78
N VAL A 289 -52.70 21.75 -9.07
CA VAL A 289 -52.81 23.19 -8.81
C VAL A 289 -52.70 23.49 -7.31
N PRO A 290 -52.15 24.65 -6.89
CA PRO A 290 -51.91 24.92 -5.48
C PRO A 290 -53.20 25.28 -4.72
N PHE A 291 -53.40 24.65 -3.56
CA PHE A 291 -54.47 24.89 -2.60
C PHE A 291 -53.89 25.03 -1.19
N ALA A 292 -54.51 25.87 -0.36
CA ALA A 292 -54.34 25.81 1.08
C ALA A 292 -55.38 24.83 1.62
N VAL A 293 -54.96 23.84 2.41
CA VAL A 293 -55.81 22.82 3.01
C VAL A 293 -55.56 22.69 4.51
N ARG A 294 -56.58 22.29 5.27
CA ARG A 294 -56.45 21.84 6.67
C ARG A 294 -57.45 20.75 6.99
N ALA A 295 -57.10 19.88 7.94
CA ALA A 295 -58.00 18.91 8.53
C ALA A 295 -58.07 19.13 10.05
N ASP A 296 -59.27 19.06 10.60
CA ASP A 296 -59.53 19.35 12.01
C ASP A 296 -59.63 18.10 12.88
N ARG A 297 -59.53 16.92 12.24
CA ARG A 297 -59.53 15.62 12.91
C ARG A 297 -58.46 14.71 12.28
N PRO A 298 -57.79 13.85 13.08
CA PRO A 298 -56.86 12.86 12.55
C PRO A 298 -57.55 11.92 11.54
N ALA A 299 -56.86 11.62 10.44
CA ALA A 299 -57.34 10.78 9.34
C ALA A 299 -58.71 11.17 8.75
N ALA A 300 -59.13 12.43 8.90
CA ALA A 300 -60.37 12.90 8.31
C ALA A 300 -60.38 12.66 6.80
N ALA A 301 -61.52 12.23 6.26
CA ALA A 301 -61.68 11.97 4.85
C ALA A 301 -61.32 13.21 4.01
N THR A 302 -60.58 13.07 2.92
CA THR A 302 -60.06 14.21 2.13
C THR A 302 -61.19 15.14 1.67
N ARG A 303 -62.38 14.61 1.38
CA ARG A 303 -63.57 15.41 1.01
C ARG A 303 -63.99 16.42 2.08
N SER A 304 -63.65 16.15 3.35
CA SER A 304 -64.05 16.94 4.52
C SER A 304 -63.00 17.98 4.92
N TRP A 305 -61.84 18.00 4.26
CA TRP A 305 -60.81 19.00 4.53
C TRP A 305 -61.28 20.38 4.10
N GLN A 306 -60.98 21.39 4.91
CA GLN A 306 -61.22 22.78 4.52
C GLN A 306 -60.18 23.17 3.48
N ARG A 307 -60.59 23.91 2.45
CA ARG A 307 -59.75 24.20 1.28
C ARG A 307 -60.01 25.58 0.71
N ALA A 308 -58.93 26.26 0.32
CA ALA A 308 -58.95 27.58 -0.31
C ALA A 308 -57.95 27.62 -1.47
N ALA A 309 -58.41 28.07 -2.65
CA ALA A 309 -57.54 28.24 -3.81
C ALA A 309 -56.54 29.38 -3.58
N THR A 310 -55.27 29.20 -3.94
CA THR A 310 -54.21 30.17 -3.59
C THR A 310 -53.93 31.21 -4.68
N ALA A 311 -54.52 31.08 -5.87
CA ALA A 311 -54.40 32.04 -6.95
C ALA A 311 -55.48 33.13 -6.83
N ARG A 312 -55.06 34.40 -6.78
CA ARG A 312 -55.97 35.56 -6.88
C ARG A 312 -56.49 35.65 -8.30
N ARG A 313 -57.71 35.14 -8.55
CA ARG A 313 -58.66 35.68 -9.55
C ARG A 313 -60.01 34.95 -9.46
N SER A 314 -60.98 35.65 -8.88
CA SER A 314 -62.34 35.91 -9.41
C SER A 314 -63.35 35.94 -8.27
N ARG A 315 -63.86 37.15 -8.02
CA ARG A 315 -65.15 37.39 -7.36
C ARG A 315 -66.24 36.81 -8.28
N ALA A 316 -66.56 35.53 -8.10
CA ALA A 316 -67.78 34.94 -8.61
C ALA A 316 -68.32 33.99 -7.53
N GLY A 317 -69.58 34.18 -7.16
CA GLY A 317 -70.16 33.76 -5.88
C GLY A 317 -70.05 32.28 -5.53
N ARG A 318 -70.16 32.02 -4.21
CA ARG A 318 -70.45 30.77 -3.45
C ARG A 318 -70.52 29.44 -4.24
N ARG A 319 -69.59 29.15 -5.13
CA ARG A 319 -69.39 27.80 -5.67
C ARG A 319 -68.59 27.03 -4.64
N ARG A 320 -69.14 25.88 -4.21
CA ARG A 320 -68.47 24.90 -3.35
C ARG A 320 -67.07 24.66 -3.92
N ALA A 321 -66.04 24.80 -3.08
CA ALA A 321 -64.67 24.61 -3.53
C ALA A 321 -64.53 23.21 -4.16
N PRO A 322 -63.85 23.11 -5.33
CA PRO A 322 -63.73 21.89 -6.11
C PRO A 322 -63.28 20.70 -5.24
N ASP A 323 -63.77 19.50 -5.52
CA ASP A 323 -63.25 18.31 -4.87
C ASP A 323 -61.81 18.10 -5.32
N VAL A 324 -60.91 17.95 -4.36
CA VAL A 324 -59.48 17.89 -4.61
C VAL A 324 -58.84 16.70 -3.93
N VAL A 325 -57.81 16.15 -4.56
CA VAL A 325 -56.89 15.19 -3.96
C VAL A 325 -55.53 15.83 -3.86
N PRO A 326 -54.90 15.89 -2.67
CA PRO A 326 -53.54 16.39 -2.55
C PRO A 326 -52.58 15.53 -3.37
N VAL A 327 -51.65 16.18 -4.05
CA VAL A 327 -50.52 15.58 -4.73
C VAL A 327 -49.26 16.01 -4.01
N VAL A 328 -48.45 15.04 -3.63
CA VAL A 328 -47.16 15.28 -3.00
C VAL A 328 -46.10 14.43 -3.67
N GLY A 329 -44.87 14.93 -3.76
CA GLY A 329 -43.73 14.13 -4.19
C GLY A 329 -43.31 13.11 -3.13
N VAL A 330 -42.47 12.16 -3.52
CA VAL A 330 -41.90 11.10 -2.65
C VAL A 330 -40.85 11.64 -1.66
N SER A 331 -40.48 12.93 -1.75
CA SER A 331 -39.47 13.53 -0.86
C SER A 331 -39.96 13.62 0.60
N PRO A 332 -39.04 13.53 1.60
CA PRO A 332 -39.39 13.62 3.02
C PRO A 332 -40.16 14.89 3.37
N GLY A 333 -39.79 16.04 2.77
CA GLY A 333 -40.45 17.32 3.01
C GLY A 333 -41.89 17.36 2.46
N SER A 334 -42.13 16.83 1.26
CA SER A 334 -43.47 16.77 0.67
C SER A 334 -44.36 15.80 1.43
N LEU A 335 -43.84 14.64 1.83
CA LEU A 335 -44.55 13.68 2.67
C LEU A 335 -44.88 14.26 4.05
N ALA A 336 -43.93 14.94 4.72
CA ALA A 336 -44.16 15.56 6.02
C ALA A 336 -45.29 16.61 5.97
N ARG A 337 -45.40 17.39 4.88
CA ARG A 337 -46.48 18.36 4.70
C ARG A 337 -47.85 17.66 4.64
N LEU A 338 -47.96 16.57 3.90
CA LEU A 338 -49.18 15.75 3.84
C LEU A 338 -49.50 15.13 5.21
N VAL A 339 -48.54 14.44 5.81
CA VAL A 339 -48.71 13.70 7.06
C VAL A 339 -49.18 14.61 8.19
N ARG A 340 -48.71 15.86 8.24
CA ARG A 340 -49.17 16.84 9.23
C ARG A 340 -50.64 17.24 9.02
N VAL A 341 -51.12 17.37 7.79
CA VAL A 341 -52.57 17.54 7.52
C VAL A 341 -53.34 16.30 7.99
N VAL A 342 -52.88 15.10 7.63
CA VAL A 342 -53.52 13.83 8.03
C VAL A 342 -53.54 13.66 9.56
N SER A 343 -52.54 14.17 10.27
CA SER A 343 -52.49 14.14 11.74
C SER A 343 -53.56 15.01 12.42
N GLY A 344 -54.26 15.85 11.65
CA GLY A 344 -55.36 16.68 12.14
C GLY A 344 -54.92 17.81 13.07
N ASP A 345 -53.77 18.44 12.80
CA ASP A 345 -53.23 19.53 13.64
C ASP A 345 -54.01 20.86 13.51
N GLY A 346 -55.03 20.91 12.64
CA GLY A 346 -55.87 22.08 12.41
C GLY A 346 -55.18 23.26 11.72
N ARG A 347 -53.94 23.09 11.23
CA ARG A 347 -53.18 24.20 10.61
C ARG A 347 -53.33 24.22 9.09
N TRP A 348 -53.48 25.43 8.55
CA TRP A 348 -53.48 25.64 7.10
C TRP A 348 -52.11 25.32 6.48
N ARG A 349 -52.11 24.53 5.41
CA ARG A 349 -50.89 24.13 4.68
C ARG A 349 -51.12 24.24 3.19
N ARG A 350 -50.12 24.75 2.47
CA ARG A 350 -50.12 24.78 1.00
C ARG A 350 -49.70 23.42 0.45
N LEU A 351 -50.56 22.79 -0.33
CA LEU A 351 -50.32 21.56 -1.08
C LEU A 351 -50.74 21.73 -2.54
N ALA A 352 -50.08 21.02 -3.44
CA ALA A 352 -50.60 20.84 -4.79
C ALA A 352 -51.76 19.85 -4.76
N CYS A 353 -52.75 20.03 -5.64
CA CYS A 353 -54.00 19.28 -5.62
C CYS A 353 -54.50 19.00 -7.04
N LEU A 354 -54.91 17.76 -7.31
CA LEU A 354 -55.70 17.42 -8.50
C LEU A 354 -57.14 17.82 -8.26
N ARG A 355 -57.74 18.47 -9.24
CA ARG A 355 -59.19 18.75 -9.26
C ARG A 355 -59.93 17.54 -9.81
N LEU A 356 -60.94 17.07 -9.10
CA LEU A 356 -61.78 15.91 -9.48
C LEU A 356 -63.07 16.32 -10.21
N ASP A 357 -63.20 17.62 -10.50
CA ASP A 357 -64.36 18.31 -11.06
C ASP A 357 -64.01 19.02 -12.38
N ALA A 358 -62.79 18.81 -12.91
CA ALA A 358 -62.37 19.42 -14.15
C ALA A 358 -63.09 18.75 -15.34
N GLU A 359 -64.06 19.46 -15.92
CA GLU A 359 -64.42 19.31 -17.33
C GLU A 359 -63.15 19.15 -18.17
N PRO A 360 -63.11 18.29 -19.21
CA PRO A 360 -61.95 18.09 -20.09
C PRO A 360 -61.63 19.38 -20.87
N GLY A 361 -61.10 20.37 -20.17
CA GLY A 361 -60.85 21.71 -20.65
C GLY A 361 -59.53 21.72 -21.38
N ARG A 362 -59.61 21.81 -22.72
CA ARG A 362 -58.66 22.36 -23.73
C ARG A 362 -57.27 22.80 -23.25
N ALA A 363 -56.55 22.00 -22.49
CA ALA A 363 -55.11 22.10 -22.37
C ALA A 363 -54.56 21.21 -23.48
N ARG A 364 -54.39 21.79 -24.67
CA ARG A 364 -53.56 21.20 -25.72
C ARG A 364 -52.14 21.07 -25.18
N VAL A 365 -51.86 20.00 -24.43
CA VAL A 365 -50.56 19.38 -24.59
C VAL A 365 -50.63 18.83 -26.00
N ARG A 366 -49.88 19.46 -26.92
CA ARG A 366 -49.59 18.87 -28.22
C ARG A 366 -49.09 17.46 -27.90
N GLU A 367 -49.92 16.44 -28.09
CA GLU A 367 -49.39 15.20 -28.64
C GLU A 367 -48.65 15.69 -29.88
N ALA A 368 -47.32 15.73 -29.80
CA ALA A 368 -46.55 15.97 -30.98
C ALA A 368 -46.92 14.81 -31.89
N SER A 369 -47.80 15.05 -32.87
CA SER A 369 -47.80 14.27 -34.09
C SER A 369 -46.33 14.13 -34.49
N PRO A 370 -45.86 12.94 -34.87
CA PRO A 370 -44.49 12.78 -35.32
C PRO A 370 -44.31 13.75 -36.50
N GLY A 371 -43.73 14.91 -36.21
CA GLY A 371 -43.23 15.80 -37.25
C GLY A 371 -42.29 14.96 -38.08
N GLY A 372 -42.34 15.16 -39.40
CA GLY A 372 -41.62 14.37 -40.39
C GLY A 372 -40.16 14.10 -39.98
N PRO A 373 -39.54 13.05 -40.57
CA PRO A 373 -38.34 12.39 -40.07
C PRO A 373 -37.36 13.39 -39.48
N HIS A 374 -37.44 13.58 -38.17
CA HIS A 374 -36.56 14.48 -37.48
C HIS A 374 -35.20 13.80 -37.46
N SER A 375 -34.16 14.53 -37.87
CA SER A 375 -32.82 13.98 -37.74
C SER A 375 -32.54 13.68 -36.27
N ALA A 376 -31.70 12.69 -36.00
CA ALA A 376 -31.33 12.36 -34.62
C ALA A 376 -30.75 13.57 -33.87
N LEU A 377 -30.10 14.49 -34.59
CA LEU A 377 -29.61 15.75 -34.05
C LEU A 377 -30.75 16.66 -33.57
N ASP A 378 -31.80 16.83 -34.36
CA ASP A 378 -32.97 17.65 -33.99
C ASP A 378 -33.71 17.11 -32.75
N VAL A 379 -33.72 15.79 -32.57
CA VAL A 379 -34.29 15.13 -31.39
C VAL A 379 -33.45 15.43 -30.15
N VAL A 380 -32.12 15.30 -30.25
CA VAL A 380 -31.19 15.59 -29.14
C VAL A 380 -31.17 17.07 -28.78
N GLU A 381 -31.20 17.99 -29.75
CA GLU A 381 -31.23 19.44 -29.48
C GLU A 381 -32.53 19.88 -28.79
N ARG A 382 -33.69 19.35 -29.20
CA ARG A 382 -34.97 19.60 -28.51
C ARG A 382 -34.97 19.07 -27.08
N PHE A 383 -34.39 17.90 -26.86
CA PHE A 383 -34.21 17.37 -25.53
C PHE A 383 -33.31 18.30 -24.69
N ARG A 384 -32.14 18.70 -25.20
CA ARG A 384 -31.24 19.64 -24.51
C ARG A 384 -31.88 21.01 -24.20
N ALA A 385 -32.77 21.49 -25.06
CA ALA A 385 -33.47 22.75 -24.83
C ALA A 385 -34.49 22.70 -23.67
N SER A 386 -34.96 21.50 -23.30
CA SER A 386 -36.04 21.31 -22.31
C SER A 386 -35.65 20.46 -21.10
N ALA A 387 -34.50 19.79 -21.16
CA ALA A 387 -34.00 18.92 -20.10
C ALA A 387 -33.03 19.65 -19.18
N SER A 388 -33.05 19.30 -17.89
CA SER A 388 -32.08 19.76 -16.91
C SER A 388 -30.63 19.38 -17.29
N PRO A 389 -29.61 20.15 -16.90
CA PRO A 389 -28.21 19.82 -17.19
C PRO A 389 -27.81 18.41 -16.74
N THR A 390 -28.28 17.99 -15.56
CA THR A 390 -28.06 16.64 -15.02
C THR A 390 -28.71 15.55 -15.87
N ALA A 391 -29.93 15.78 -16.38
CA ALA A 391 -30.58 14.83 -17.30
C ALA A 391 -29.88 14.77 -18.67
N GLN A 392 -29.32 15.88 -19.14
CA GLN A 392 -28.52 15.90 -20.37
C GLN A 392 -27.22 15.08 -20.23
N GLN A 393 -26.53 15.23 -19.10
CA GLN A 393 -25.35 14.42 -18.77
C GLN A 393 -25.72 12.94 -18.64
N LEU A 394 -26.83 12.64 -17.94
CA LEU A 394 -27.30 11.25 -17.80
C LEU A 394 -27.62 10.61 -19.15
N ALA A 395 -28.30 11.33 -20.06
CA ALA A 395 -28.59 10.84 -21.40
C ALA A 395 -27.31 10.49 -22.19
N ALA A 396 -26.27 11.32 -22.07
CA ALA A 396 -24.98 11.06 -22.71
C ALA A 396 -24.30 9.79 -22.15
N HIS A 397 -24.33 9.59 -20.83
CA HIS A 397 -23.78 8.37 -20.22
C HIS A 397 -24.59 7.11 -20.55
N LEU A 398 -25.91 7.21 -20.61
CA LEU A 398 -26.80 6.11 -20.99
C LEU A 398 -26.60 5.68 -22.46
N ALA A 399 -26.19 6.60 -23.34
CA ALA A 399 -25.80 6.27 -24.70
C ALA A 399 -24.61 5.29 -24.79
N ALA A 400 -23.86 5.12 -23.70
CA ALA A 400 -22.68 4.27 -23.63
C ALA A 400 -22.94 2.83 -23.16
N VAL A 401 -24.15 2.52 -22.66
CA VAL A 401 -24.53 1.23 -22.05
C VAL A 401 -25.81 0.63 -22.67
N PRO A 402 -26.06 -0.69 -22.44
CA PRO A 402 -27.40 -1.26 -22.55
C PRO A 402 -28.39 -0.53 -21.66
N LEU A 403 -29.60 -0.30 -22.17
CA LEU A 403 -30.65 0.39 -21.41
C LEU A 403 -31.59 -0.64 -20.79
N THR A 404 -31.16 -1.33 -19.75
CA THR A 404 -32.10 -2.00 -18.84
C THR A 404 -32.30 -1.14 -17.61
N LEU A 405 -33.45 -1.24 -16.95
CA LEU A 405 -33.73 -0.42 -15.77
C LEU A 405 -32.68 -0.56 -14.65
N PRO A 406 -32.23 -1.78 -14.29
CA PRO A 406 -31.17 -1.94 -13.28
C PRO A 406 -29.86 -1.26 -13.70
N VAL A 407 -29.48 -1.37 -14.98
CA VAL A 407 -28.26 -0.74 -15.51
C VAL A 407 -28.37 0.78 -15.56
N MET A 408 -29.52 1.30 -15.96
CA MET A 408 -29.79 2.73 -15.97
C MET A 408 -29.72 3.34 -14.56
N ASN A 409 -30.26 2.64 -13.56
CA ASN A 409 -30.15 3.03 -12.15
C ASN A 409 -28.70 2.94 -11.63
N LEU A 410 -27.95 1.91 -12.03
CA LEU A 410 -26.52 1.79 -11.73
C LEU A 410 -25.72 2.97 -12.31
N VAL A 411 -25.90 3.29 -13.59
CA VAL A 411 -25.23 4.43 -14.25
C VAL A 411 -25.57 5.74 -13.54
N ARG A 412 -26.86 5.97 -13.26
CA ARG A 412 -27.33 7.15 -12.53
C ARG A 412 -26.59 7.31 -11.20
N ARG A 413 -26.56 6.26 -10.37
CA ARG A 413 -25.90 6.30 -9.06
C ARG A 413 -24.38 6.33 -9.13
N SER A 414 -23.76 5.71 -10.14
CA SER A 414 -22.30 5.63 -10.25
C SER A 414 -21.67 6.92 -10.79
N LEU A 415 -22.32 7.57 -11.75
CA LEU A 415 -21.74 8.70 -12.50
C LEU A 415 -22.24 10.06 -12.02
N LEU A 416 -23.44 10.14 -11.42
CA LEU A 416 -24.08 11.38 -11.02
C LEU A 416 -24.68 11.22 -9.62
N ARG A 417 -23.88 11.30 -8.55
CA ARG A 417 -24.39 11.01 -7.19
C ARG A 417 -25.53 11.93 -6.75
N ASP A 418 -25.47 13.21 -7.12
CA ASP A 418 -26.53 14.19 -6.83
C ASP A 418 -27.78 14.02 -7.70
N SER A 419 -27.80 13.05 -8.63
CA SER A 419 -28.95 12.82 -9.48
C SER A 419 -30.05 12.05 -8.74
N GLU A 420 -31.21 12.68 -8.62
CA GLU A 420 -32.46 12.03 -8.21
C GLU A 420 -32.95 11.03 -9.28
N HIS A 421 -33.76 10.04 -8.88
CA HIS A 421 -34.44 9.12 -9.82
C HIS A 421 -35.30 9.86 -10.86
N GLY A 422 -35.76 11.06 -10.52
CA GLY A 422 -36.47 11.97 -11.41
C GLY A 422 -35.73 12.36 -12.69
N HIS A 423 -34.40 12.43 -12.66
CA HIS A 423 -33.61 12.73 -13.86
C HIS A 423 -33.68 11.59 -14.88
N LEU A 424 -33.80 10.33 -14.42
CA LEU A 424 -33.98 9.20 -15.31
C LEU A 424 -35.31 9.27 -16.06
N ALA A 425 -36.37 9.64 -15.35
CA ALA A 425 -37.67 9.88 -15.94
C ALA A 425 -37.65 11.06 -16.92
N GLU A 426 -36.86 12.10 -16.64
CA GLU A 426 -36.70 13.22 -17.56
C GLU A 426 -36.09 12.81 -18.90
N VAL A 427 -35.10 11.91 -18.88
CA VAL A 427 -34.49 11.28 -20.08
C VAL A 427 -35.50 10.39 -20.80
N ALA A 428 -36.13 9.46 -20.08
CA ALA A 428 -37.03 8.48 -20.68
C ALA A 428 -38.29 9.14 -21.29
N LEU A 429 -38.85 10.15 -20.61
CA LEU A 429 -39.99 10.94 -21.08
C LEU A 429 -39.56 12.12 -21.97
N GLY A 430 -38.26 12.30 -22.20
CA GLY A 430 -37.68 13.39 -23.00
C GLY A 430 -37.75 13.17 -24.51
N GLY A 431 -38.35 12.05 -24.96
CA GLY A 431 -38.51 11.71 -26.38
C GLY A 431 -37.26 11.10 -27.03
N LEU A 432 -36.31 10.61 -26.25
CA LEU A 432 -35.08 9.98 -26.75
C LEU A 432 -35.23 8.47 -27.00
N PHE A 433 -36.13 7.80 -26.28
CA PHE A 433 -36.32 6.36 -26.36
C PHE A 433 -37.38 5.97 -27.38
N ALA A 434 -37.20 4.79 -27.98
CA ALA A 434 -38.23 4.10 -28.72
C ALA A 434 -39.40 3.71 -27.78
N PRO A 435 -40.65 3.62 -28.31
CA PRO A 435 -41.80 3.23 -27.49
C PRO A 435 -41.61 1.86 -26.83
N TRP A 436 -41.95 1.72 -25.53
CA TRP A 436 -41.85 0.47 -24.79
C TRP A 436 -43.22 -0.06 -24.31
N GLY A 437 -43.39 -1.39 -24.36
CA GLY A 437 -44.66 -2.10 -24.15
C GLY A 437 -45.01 -2.47 -22.69
N ARG A 438 -46.24 -2.98 -22.49
CA ARG A 438 -46.94 -3.13 -21.19
C ARG A 438 -46.63 -4.38 -20.36
N GLU A 439 -46.04 -5.43 -20.93
CA GLU A 439 -45.90 -6.76 -20.28
C GLU A 439 -44.44 -7.22 -20.18
N ARG A 440 -43.58 -6.38 -19.59
CA ARG A 440 -42.20 -6.78 -19.32
C ARG A 440 -41.95 -6.79 -17.82
N ASP A 441 -41.21 -7.79 -17.36
CA ASP A 441 -40.64 -7.70 -16.03
C ASP A 441 -39.73 -6.47 -15.96
N ALA A 442 -39.77 -5.71 -14.87
CA ALA A 442 -38.91 -4.54 -14.70
C ALA A 442 -37.42 -4.93 -14.74
N GLU A 443 -37.10 -6.17 -14.37
CA GLU A 443 -35.75 -6.74 -14.45
C GLU A 443 -35.33 -7.12 -15.87
N GLU A 444 -36.29 -7.36 -16.76
CA GLU A 444 -36.08 -7.91 -18.12
C GLU A 444 -36.42 -6.89 -19.22
N ALA A 445 -36.90 -5.71 -18.85
CA ALA A 445 -37.25 -4.65 -19.77
C ALA A 445 -35.98 -3.99 -20.36
N GLU A 446 -35.70 -4.31 -21.63
CA GLU A 446 -34.75 -3.59 -22.47
C GLU A 446 -35.44 -2.40 -23.15
N PHE A 447 -34.82 -1.22 -23.03
CA PHE A 447 -35.18 0.02 -23.69
C PHE A 447 -34.21 0.28 -24.84
N ASP A 448 -34.63 1.05 -25.84
CA ASP A 448 -33.79 1.45 -26.97
C ASP A 448 -33.89 2.96 -27.21
N PHE A 449 -32.81 3.56 -27.71
CA PHE A 449 -32.86 4.91 -28.24
C PHE A 449 -33.57 4.92 -29.60
N LEU A 450 -34.16 6.05 -29.98
CA LEU A 450 -34.56 6.27 -31.37
C LEU A 450 -33.33 6.16 -32.30
N PRO A 451 -33.51 5.73 -33.56
CA PRO A 451 -32.40 5.54 -34.50
C PRO A 451 -31.51 6.79 -34.62
N GLY A 452 -30.18 6.61 -34.55
CA GLY A 452 -29.20 7.69 -34.69
C GLY A 452 -28.96 8.55 -33.43
N VAL A 453 -29.86 8.50 -32.43
CA VAL A 453 -29.76 9.34 -31.22
C VAL A 453 -28.56 8.95 -30.36
N ARG A 454 -28.27 7.64 -30.28
CA ARG A 454 -27.12 7.13 -29.52
C ARG A 454 -25.80 7.68 -30.07
N GLU A 455 -25.65 7.72 -31.38
CA GLU A 455 -24.46 8.21 -32.09
C GLU A 455 -24.27 9.71 -31.88
N VAL A 456 -25.36 10.50 -31.98
CA VAL A 456 -25.32 11.94 -31.75
C VAL A 456 -24.97 12.28 -30.29
N LEU A 457 -25.54 11.54 -29.32
CA LEU A 457 -25.24 11.75 -27.91
C LEU A 457 -23.78 11.41 -27.59
N LEU A 458 -23.21 10.36 -28.19
CA LEU A 458 -21.81 9.98 -28.01
C LEU A 458 -20.84 10.93 -28.74
N GLY A 459 -21.20 11.43 -29.92
CA GLY A 459 -20.35 12.30 -30.74
C GLY A 459 -20.33 13.78 -30.33
N SER A 460 -21.21 14.21 -29.43
CA SER A 460 -21.36 15.63 -29.03
C SER A 460 -20.70 16.00 -27.71
N GLN A 461 -20.19 15.04 -26.93
CA GLN A 461 -19.34 15.31 -25.77
C GLN A 461 -17.87 15.25 -26.16
N LEU A 462 -17.32 16.42 -26.53
CA LEU A 462 -15.91 16.70 -26.78
C LEU A 462 -15.33 15.97 -28.01
N ARG A 463 -14.33 16.56 -28.65
CA ARG A 463 -13.59 16.01 -29.81
C ARG A 463 -12.74 14.78 -29.44
N GLY A 464 -13.29 13.84 -28.66
CA GLY A 464 -12.63 12.66 -28.09
C GLY A 464 -13.28 11.34 -28.52
N ASP A 465 -12.50 10.28 -28.41
CA ASP A 465 -12.84 8.92 -28.83
C ASP A 465 -14.10 8.38 -28.12
N VAL A 466 -15.14 7.99 -28.86
CA VAL A 466 -16.38 7.35 -28.35
C VAL A 466 -16.06 6.12 -27.46
N ALA A 467 -14.94 5.46 -27.74
CA ALA A 467 -14.41 4.38 -26.94
C ALA A 467 -14.09 4.80 -25.49
N ALA A 468 -13.56 6.01 -25.28
CA ALA A 468 -13.20 6.53 -23.96
C ALA A 468 -14.44 6.75 -23.07
N VAL A 469 -15.53 7.28 -23.64
CA VAL A 469 -16.80 7.48 -22.91
C VAL A 469 -17.43 6.14 -22.53
N ARG A 470 -17.46 5.17 -23.45
CA ARG A 470 -17.96 3.81 -23.18
C ARG A 470 -17.16 3.11 -22.10
N GLU A 471 -15.86 3.26 -22.15
CA GLU A 471 -14.97 2.67 -21.17
C GLU A 471 -15.13 3.34 -19.79
N LEU A 472 -15.19 4.68 -19.74
CA LEU A 472 -15.42 5.43 -18.50
C LEU A 472 -16.72 4.97 -17.80
N VAL A 473 -17.82 4.85 -18.54
CA VAL A 473 -19.11 4.45 -17.97
C VAL A 473 -19.07 3.00 -17.46
N ARG A 474 -18.55 2.05 -18.25
CA ARG A 474 -18.44 0.64 -17.83
C ARG A 474 -17.60 0.44 -16.58
N ARG A 475 -16.48 1.17 -16.52
CA ARG A 475 -15.54 1.21 -15.41
C ARG A 475 -16.24 1.75 -14.16
N ARG A 476 -17.03 2.82 -14.30
CA ARG A 476 -17.74 3.43 -13.18
C ARG A 476 -18.88 2.61 -12.61
N VAL A 477 -19.60 1.92 -13.48
CA VAL A 477 -20.60 0.95 -13.05
C VAL A 477 -19.94 -0.26 -12.36
N TRP A 478 -18.82 -0.78 -12.87
CA TRP A 478 -18.08 -1.88 -12.24
C TRP A 478 -17.67 -1.55 -10.80
N GLU A 479 -17.07 -0.38 -10.58
CA GLU A 479 -16.56 0.00 -9.26
C GLU A 479 -17.67 0.28 -8.25
N TYR A 480 -18.75 0.92 -8.69
CA TYR A 480 -19.94 1.07 -7.84
C TYR A 480 -20.47 -0.29 -7.37
N MET A 481 -20.56 -1.27 -8.28
CA MET A 481 -21.00 -2.63 -7.92
C MET A 481 -20.00 -3.37 -7.03
N ALA A 482 -18.70 -3.15 -7.22
CA ALA A 482 -17.66 -3.80 -6.43
C ALA A 482 -17.70 -3.39 -4.96
N ARG A 483 -18.06 -2.13 -4.69
CA ARG A 483 -18.12 -1.58 -3.34
C ARG A 483 -19.47 -1.72 -2.65
N SER A 484 -20.55 -1.75 -3.43
CA SER A 484 -21.92 -1.93 -2.92
C SER A 484 -22.23 -3.40 -2.59
N ARG A 485 -21.23 -4.19 -2.18
CA ARG A 485 -21.41 -5.60 -1.82
C ARG A 485 -22.05 -5.70 -0.44
N GLY A 486 -23.13 -6.47 -0.38
CA GLY A 486 -23.86 -6.75 0.85
C GLY A 486 -25.02 -5.78 1.09
N THR A 487 -26.18 -6.37 1.41
CA THR A 487 -27.39 -5.78 2.03
C THR A 487 -28.56 -5.29 1.15
N GLY A 488 -28.54 -5.43 -0.18
CA GLY A 488 -29.63 -5.02 -1.10
C GLY A 488 -30.31 -6.16 -1.90
N PRO A 489 -31.46 -5.91 -2.56
CA PRO A 489 -32.05 -6.86 -3.51
C PRO A 489 -31.18 -6.98 -4.77
N ASP A 490 -30.99 -8.21 -5.27
CA ASP A 490 -30.14 -8.48 -6.44
C ASP A 490 -30.92 -8.49 -7.77
N PHE A 491 -30.21 -8.38 -8.90
CA PHE A 491 -30.71 -8.70 -10.25
C PHE A 491 -29.75 -9.67 -10.97
N SER A 492 -30.23 -10.37 -12.01
CA SER A 492 -29.42 -11.33 -12.75
C SER A 492 -28.64 -10.65 -13.88
N ALA A 493 -27.38 -11.05 -14.07
CA ALA A 493 -26.54 -10.64 -15.18
C ALA A 493 -25.70 -11.82 -15.69
N THR A 494 -25.00 -11.63 -16.81
CA THR A 494 -24.13 -12.66 -17.43
C THR A 494 -22.68 -12.20 -17.41
N ARG A 495 -21.81 -12.98 -16.74
CA ARG A 495 -20.37 -12.74 -16.63
C ARG A 495 -19.60 -13.56 -17.68
N VAL A 496 -18.86 -12.89 -18.55
CA VAL A 496 -18.02 -13.49 -19.60
C VAL A 496 -16.55 -13.20 -19.29
N THR A 497 -15.71 -14.23 -19.25
CA THR A 497 -14.27 -14.15 -18.90
C THR A 497 -13.36 -14.38 -20.10
N ASP A 498 -13.42 -15.56 -20.73
CA ASP A 498 -12.58 -15.97 -21.87
C ASP A 498 -13.36 -16.05 -23.20
N GLY A 499 -14.64 -15.68 -23.17
CA GLY A 499 -15.54 -15.69 -24.32
C GLY A 499 -16.08 -17.06 -24.72
N ARG A 500 -15.60 -18.17 -24.15
CA ARG A 500 -15.96 -19.54 -24.59
C ARG A 500 -16.57 -20.42 -23.50
N GLN A 501 -16.43 -20.06 -22.22
CA GLN A 501 -16.98 -20.84 -21.11
C GLN A 501 -18.28 -20.25 -20.55
N GLY A 502 -19.28 -21.11 -20.30
CA GLY A 502 -20.50 -20.72 -19.58
C GLY A 502 -21.81 -21.27 -20.15
N ARG A 503 -22.90 -21.14 -19.37
CA ARG A 503 -24.24 -21.68 -19.67
C ARG A 503 -25.18 -20.68 -20.36
N ARG A 504 -24.88 -19.37 -20.35
CA ARG A 504 -25.69 -18.32 -21.00
C ARG A 504 -24.97 -17.77 -22.23
N GLY A 505 -25.68 -17.71 -23.36
CA GLY A 505 -25.18 -17.08 -24.59
C GLY A 505 -25.32 -15.57 -24.56
N VAL A 506 -24.35 -14.86 -25.13
CA VAL A 506 -24.32 -13.41 -25.30
C VAL A 506 -24.21 -13.11 -26.79
N ALA A 507 -25.14 -12.29 -27.30
CA ALA A 507 -25.13 -11.88 -28.71
C ALA A 507 -23.85 -11.11 -29.07
N GLU A 508 -23.34 -11.30 -30.29
CA GLU A 508 -22.05 -10.74 -30.73
C GLU A 508 -22.02 -9.20 -30.72
N GLY A 509 -23.17 -8.56 -30.99
CA GLY A 509 -23.35 -7.11 -30.92
C GLY A 509 -23.75 -6.56 -29.55
N ALA A 510 -23.92 -7.40 -28.52
CA ALA A 510 -24.34 -6.93 -27.20
C ALA A 510 -23.24 -6.07 -26.56
N LEU A 511 -23.65 -4.96 -25.95
CA LEU A 511 -22.73 -4.08 -25.21
C LEU A 511 -22.62 -4.58 -23.76
N PRO A 512 -21.41 -4.73 -23.20
CA PRO A 512 -21.29 -4.92 -21.76
C PRO A 512 -21.66 -3.62 -21.05
N PHE A 513 -22.43 -3.73 -19.97
CA PHE A 513 -22.79 -2.56 -19.13
C PHE A 513 -21.76 -2.29 -18.05
N ALA A 514 -21.04 -3.33 -17.63
CA ALA A 514 -19.88 -3.22 -16.79
C ALA A 514 -18.78 -4.08 -17.37
N ALA A 515 -17.57 -3.56 -17.37
CA ALA A 515 -16.40 -4.35 -17.60
C ALA A 515 -15.55 -4.16 -16.37
N ARG A 516 -15.10 -5.26 -15.78
CA ARG A 516 -13.88 -5.19 -15.01
C ARG A 516 -12.86 -4.63 -15.99
N PRO A 517 -12.23 -3.49 -15.67
CA PRO A 517 -11.04 -3.08 -16.38
C PRO A 517 -10.20 -4.34 -16.65
N PRO A 518 -9.53 -4.50 -17.81
CA PRO A 518 -8.32 -5.31 -17.75
C PRO A 518 -7.59 -4.82 -16.51
N ARG A 519 -7.39 -5.71 -15.52
CA ARG A 519 -6.49 -5.35 -14.45
C ARG A 519 -5.18 -5.23 -15.21
N ASP A 520 -4.79 -4.00 -15.54
CA ASP A 520 -3.41 -3.64 -15.26
C ASP A 520 -3.13 -4.27 -13.92
N PRO A 521 -2.18 -5.22 -13.82
CA PRO A 521 -1.99 -6.03 -12.63
C PRO A 521 -2.09 -5.13 -11.40
N GLY A 522 -3.27 -5.12 -10.77
CA GLY A 522 -3.55 -4.18 -9.70
C GLY A 522 -2.73 -4.62 -8.52
N LEU A 523 -2.50 -3.73 -7.57
CA LEU A 523 -1.79 -4.08 -6.35
C LEU A 523 -2.79 -4.41 -5.25
N ALA A 524 -4.02 -4.82 -5.61
CA ALA A 524 -5.12 -5.17 -4.70
C ALA A 524 -4.71 -6.23 -3.66
N ASP A 525 -3.90 -7.22 -4.07
CA ASP A 525 -3.42 -8.30 -3.20
C ASP A 525 -2.37 -7.79 -2.20
N ARG A 526 -1.84 -6.58 -2.44
CA ARG A 526 -0.92 -5.85 -1.58
C ARG A 526 -1.61 -4.78 -0.74
N VAL A 527 -2.92 -4.60 -0.84
CA VAL A 527 -3.61 -3.62 0.01
C VAL A 527 -3.95 -4.24 1.35
N VAL A 528 -3.69 -3.54 2.45
CA VAL A 528 -3.98 -3.95 3.84
C VAL A 528 -4.69 -2.84 4.60
N ARG A 529 -5.26 -3.16 5.76
CA ARG A 529 -5.92 -2.19 6.65
C ARG A 529 -5.01 -1.82 7.81
N VAL A 530 -4.88 -0.54 8.10
CA VAL A 530 -4.00 0.00 9.15
C VAL A 530 -4.84 0.66 10.23
N ARG A 531 -4.75 0.16 11.46
CA ARG A 531 -5.38 0.70 12.66
C ARG A 531 -4.31 1.31 13.55
N TYR A 532 -4.56 2.44 14.19
CA TYR A 532 -3.63 3.00 15.17
C TYR A 532 -4.20 2.86 16.60
N HIS A 533 -3.33 2.60 17.57
CA HIS A 533 -3.74 2.37 18.96
C HIS A 533 -4.42 3.62 19.55
N GLY A 534 -5.56 3.43 20.24
CA GLY A 534 -6.30 4.52 20.91
C GLY A 534 -7.27 5.32 20.02
N LEU A 535 -7.33 5.06 18.70
CA LEU A 535 -8.30 5.70 17.79
C LEU A 535 -9.49 4.76 17.50
N PRO A 536 -10.75 5.22 17.65
CA PRO A 536 -11.91 4.46 17.22
C PRO A 536 -11.98 4.39 15.69
N GLU A 537 -12.64 3.37 15.14
CA GLU A 537 -12.88 3.19 13.70
C GLU A 537 -13.36 4.50 13.03
N PRO A 538 -12.89 4.82 11.80
CA PRO A 538 -12.44 3.86 10.77
C PRO A 538 -10.92 3.73 10.59
N LEU A 539 -10.49 2.57 10.09
CA LEU A 539 -9.07 2.24 9.83
C LEU A 539 -8.61 2.83 8.49
N GLU A 540 -7.33 3.13 8.34
CA GLU A 540 -6.76 3.61 7.08
C GLU A 540 -6.33 2.42 6.19
N VAL A 541 -5.87 2.72 4.98
CA VAL A 541 -5.39 1.72 4.02
C VAL A 541 -3.89 1.83 3.84
N GLY A 542 -3.22 0.69 3.75
CA GLY A 542 -1.79 0.60 3.46
C GLY A 542 -1.50 -0.23 2.22
N THR A 543 -0.39 0.07 1.57
CA THR A 543 0.19 -0.63 0.44
C THR A 543 1.38 -1.47 0.91
N LEU A 544 1.27 -2.79 0.86
CA LEU A 544 2.38 -3.72 1.07
C LEU A 544 3.41 -3.53 -0.04
N LEU A 545 4.56 -2.96 0.31
CA LEU A 545 5.73 -2.92 -0.57
C LEU A 545 6.47 -4.25 -0.53
N THR A 546 6.44 -4.93 0.62
CA THR A 546 6.96 -6.28 0.87
C THR A 546 6.04 -7.03 1.83
N PRO A 547 6.27 -8.33 2.15
CA PRO A 547 5.51 -9.03 3.18
C PRO A 547 5.44 -8.35 4.55
N ARG A 548 6.36 -7.42 4.86
CA ARG A 548 6.40 -6.72 6.17
C ARG A 548 6.34 -5.21 6.07
N LEU A 549 6.65 -4.60 4.93
CA LEU A 549 6.56 -3.16 4.76
C LEU A 549 5.22 -2.73 4.20
N VAL A 550 4.60 -1.78 4.89
CA VAL A 550 3.31 -1.20 4.54
C VAL A 550 3.45 0.32 4.43
N LEU A 551 3.33 0.85 3.23
CA LEU A 551 3.25 2.28 2.98
C LEU A 551 1.80 2.75 3.15
N THR A 552 1.53 3.69 4.05
CA THR A 552 0.20 4.21 4.33
C THR A 552 0.22 5.73 4.48
N VAL A 553 -0.94 6.36 4.63
CA VAL A 553 -1.06 7.81 4.77
C VAL A 553 -2.13 8.11 5.82
N GLY A 554 -1.78 8.90 6.83
CA GLY A 554 -2.64 9.19 7.97
C GLY A 554 -2.35 10.46 8.75
N ASP A 555 -3.28 10.83 9.62
CA ASP A 555 -3.17 11.99 10.52
C ASP A 555 -2.87 11.55 11.96
N VAL A 556 -1.80 10.78 12.12
CA VAL A 556 -1.42 10.20 13.42
C VAL A 556 -0.06 10.71 13.86
N ALA A 557 0.20 10.69 15.16
CA ALA A 557 1.53 11.00 15.66
C ALA A 557 2.52 9.90 15.21
N PRO A 558 3.77 10.24 14.85
CA PRO A 558 4.78 9.27 14.41
C PRO A 558 5.05 8.10 15.36
N GLY A 559 4.81 8.29 16.67
CA GLY A 559 4.93 7.24 17.69
C GLY A 559 3.70 6.35 17.86
N ALA A 560 2.63 6.55 17.10
CA ALA A 560 1.43 5.74 17.22
C ALA A 560 1.70 4.31 16.73
N ILE A 561 1.49 3.33 17.61
CA ILE A 561 1.60 1.91 17.24
C ILE A 561 0.47 1.58 16.26
N GLY A 562 0.86 1.22 15.04
CA GLY A 562 -0.04 0.71 14.01
C GLY A 562 -0.29 -0.78 14.22
N TRP A 563 -1.47 -1.24 13.84
CA TRP A 563 -1.86 -2.63 13.76
C TRP A 563 -2.35 -2.85 12.33
N VAL A 564 -1.67 -3.71 11.59
CA VAL A 564 -2.06 -4.03 10.23
C VAL A 564 -2.88 -5.31 10.25
N ARG A 565 -4.09 -5.23 9.70
CA ARG A 565 -4.96 -6.39 9.50
C ARG A 565 -4.75 -6.97 8.11
N ALA A 566 -4.23 -8.18 8.06
CA ALA A 566 -4.08 -8.99 6.84
C ALA A 566 -4.97 -10.24 6.96
N GLY A 567 -6.15 -10.20 6.33
CA GLY A 567 -7.19 -11.22 6.51
C GLY A 567 -7.81 -11.17 7.91
N GLU A 568 -7.77 -12.30 8.63
CA GLU A 568 -8.26 -12.46 10.01
C GLU A 568 -7.19 -12.15 11.07
N ARG A 569 -5.93 -11.91 10.67
CA ARG A 569 -4.80 -11.67 11.57
C ARG A 569 -4.54 -10.16 11.72
N GLU A 570 -4.34 -9.70 12.94
CA GLU A 570 -3.77 -8.39 13.24
C GLU A 570 -2.31 -8.56 13.68
N VAL A 571 -1.42 -7.77 13.10
CA VAL A 571 0.02 -7.76 13.42
C VAL A 571 0.40 -6.33 13.79
N SER A 572 1.17 -6.17 14.86
CA SER A 572 1.69 -4.87 15.26
C SER A 572 2.74 -4.39 14.27
N CYS A 573 2.68 -3.10 13.97
CA CYS A 573 3.58 -2.43 13.06
C CYS A 573 4.12 -1.15 13.68
N ARG A 574 5.41 -0.90 13.50
CA ARG A 574 6.06 0.35 13.90
C ARG A 574 6.34 1.21 12.67
N ALA A 575 6.16 2.53 12.79
CA ALA A 575 6.60 3.44 11.73
C ALA A 575 8.13 3.45 11.66
N VAL A 576 8.68 3.13 10.49
CA VAL A 576 10.11 3.17 10.19
C VAL A 576 10.50 4.40 9.39
N TRP A 577 9.52 5.06 8.76
CA TRP A 577 9.67 6.38 8.15
C TRP A 577 8.32 7.08 8.10
N TRP A 578 8.32 8.41 8.07
CA TRP A 578 7.18 9.23 7.71
C TRP A 578 7.64 10.58 7.15
N ASP A 579 6.78 11.27 6.40
CA ASP A 579 7.05 12.66 6.00
C ASP A 579 6.43 13.67 6.98
N ASP A 580 6.84 14.93 6.85
CA ASP A 580 6.31 16.05 7.64
C ASP A 580 5.04 16.67 7.03
N ALA A 581 4.50 16.08 5.96
CA ALA A 581 3.27 16.55 5.35
C ALA A 581 2.06 16.30 6.28
N LEU A 582 0.96 17.00 6.05
CA LEU A 582 -0.33 16.69 6.67
C LEU A 582 -1.36 16.54 5.56
N PRO A 583 -1.93 15.35 5.31
CA PRO A 583 -1.58 14.02 5.86
C PRO A 583 -0.11 13.65 5.92
N ARG A 584 0.31 12.82 6.89
CA ARG A 584 1.64 12.20 6.83
C ARG A 584 1.59 10.92 6.01
N VAL A 585 2.58 10.70 5.18
CA VAL A 585 2.89 9.37 4.65
C VAL A 585 3.67 8.63 5.71
N PHE A 586 3.35 7.36 5.96
CA PHE A 586 4.10 6.47 6.83
C PHE A 586 4.59 5.26 6.06
N LEU A 587 5.82 4.85 6.31
CA LEU A 587 6.29 3.50 6.02
C LEU A 587 6.27 2.73 7.34
N LEU A 588 5.41 1.73 7.44
CA LEU A 588 5.26 0.88 8.62
C LEU A 588 5.97 -0.46 8.37
N LEU A 589 6.66 -0.96 9.38
CA LEU A 589 7.23 -2.29 9.41
C LEU A 589 6.44 -3.17 10.37
N ALA A 590 5.88 -4.27 9.85
CA ALA A 590 5.19 -5.28 10.63
C ALA A 590 6.16 -6.17 11.41
N ASP A 591 5.78 -6.54 12.64
CA ASP A 591 6.54 -7.43 13.51
C ASP A 591 6.59 -8.89 13.01
N GLU A 592 5.65 -9.26 12.13
CA GLU A 592 5.56 -10.56 11.44
C GLU A 592 5.23 -10.37 9.95
N ASP A 593 5.44 -11.42 9.13
CA ASP A 593 5.00 -11.43 7.73
C ASP A 593 3.46 -11.36 7.65
N LEU A 594 2.96 -10.38 6.91
CA LEU A 594 1.54 -10.13 6.70
C LEU A 594 0.93 -11.04 5.61
N THR A 595 1.76 -11.74 4.84
CA THR A 595 1.34 -12.72 3.82
C THR A 595 1.41 -14.16 4.37
N GLY A 596 0.49 -15.04 3.96
CA GLY A 596 0.48 -16.46 4.36
C GLY A 596 1.70 -17.27 3.84
N PRO A 597 1.78 -18.57 4.14
CA PRO A 597 2.92 -19.45 3.77
C PRO A 597 3.05 -19.79 2.26
N GLU A 598 2.32 -19.08 1.40
CA GLU A 598 2.42 -19.15 -0.07
C GLU A 598 3.65 -18.36 -0.58
N PRO A 599 4.13 -18.54 -1.83
CA PRO A 599 5.43 -18.01 -2.26
C PRO A 599 5.51 -16.48 -2.07
N PRO A 600 6.72 -15.95 -1.77
CA PRO A 600 6.92 -14.55 -1.47
C PRO A 600 6.49 -13.68 -2.66
N LEU A 601 5.74 -12.61 -2.37
CA LEU A 601 5.36 -11.60 -3.34
C LEU A 601 6.63 -10.95 -3.93
N ASP A 602 6.81 -10.96 -5.26
CA ASP A 602 7.95 -10.34 -5.95
C ASP A 602 8.16 -8.86 -5.57
N PRO A 603 9.36 -8.28 -5.66
CA PRO A 603 9.57 -6.86 -5.43
C PRO A 603 8.72 -6.01 -6.38
N LEU A 604 8.03 -5.02 -5.82
CA LEU A 604 7.11 -4.15 -6.54
C LEU A 604 7.87 -3.17 -7.45
N PRO A 605 7.71 -3.20 -8.80
CA PRO A 605 8.42 -2.27 -9.67
C PRO A 605 7.83 -0.85 -9.55
N TRP A 606 8.68 0.12 -9.22
CA TRP A 606 8.31 1.55 -9.22
C TRP A 606 8.40 2.12 -10.64
N LEU A 607 7.42 2.92 -11.05
CA LEU A 607 7.50 3.67 -12.29
C LEU A 607 8.43 4.88 -12.08
N THR A 608 9.63 4.87 -12.69
CA THR A 608 10.68 5.89 -12.49
C THR A 608 10.65 7.05 -13.49
N ALA A 609 9.74 7.01 -14.47
CA ALA A 609 9.55 8.09 -15.45
C ALA A 609 8.63 9.20 -14.94
N ASP A 610 8.63 10.37 -15.62
CA ASP A 610 7.65 11.42 -15.39
C ASP A 610 6.23 10.86 -15.44
N VAL A 611 5.36 11.38 -14.56
CA VAL A 611 4.00 10.88 -14.36
C VAL A 611 3.27 10.74 -15.71
N PRO A 612 2.99 9.51 -16.19
CA PRO A 612 2.38 9.30 -17.49
C PRO A 612 1.03 10.00 -17.58
N ARG A 613 0.83 10.74 -18.68
CA ARG A 613 -0.49 11.24 -19.06
C ARG A 613 -1.31 10.06 -19.55
N GLY A 614 -2.20 9.58 -18.70
CA GLY A 614 -2.96 8.38 -19.02
C GLY A 614 -3.86 7.92 -17.87
N ARG A 615 -4.49 6.78 -18.09
CA ARG A 615 -5.37 6.15 -17.12
C ARG A 615 -4.57 5.28 -16.15
N VAL A 616 -4.81 5.45 -14.86
CA VAL A 616 -4.14 4.68 -13.78
C VAL A 616 -5.18 4.00 -12.89
N THR A 617 -4.78 2.97 -12.17
CA THR A 617 -5.60 2.21 -11.21
C THR A 617 -5.23 2.62 -9.79
N ILE A 618 -6.21 2.67 -8.89
CA ILE A 618 -6.05 2.97 -7.46
C ILE A 618 -6.69 1.82 -6.70
N ASP A 619 -5.93 1.03 -5.96
CA ASP A 619 -6.48 -0.07 -5.15
C ASP A 619 -6.70 0.37 -3.69
N GLY A 620 -7.71 -0.19 -3.04
CA GLY A 620 -8.14 0.16 -1.68
C GLY A 620 -8.82 -1.00 -0.96
N ARG A 621 -9.22 -0.81 0.31
CA ARG A 621 -10.00 -1.79 1.09
C ARG A 621 -11.06 -1.13 1.95
N THR A 622 -12.25 -1.74 2.04
CA THR A 622 -13.33 -1.29 2.94
C THR A 622 -12.96 -1.52 4.41
N ASP A 623 -13.72 -0.92 5.34
CA ASP A 623 -13.57 -1.18 6.78
C ASP A 623 -13.65 -2.67 7.14
N GLN A 624 -14.52 -3.43 6.47
CA GLN A 624 -14.65 -4.88 6.61
C GLN A 624 -13.51 -5.67 5.95
N GLY A 625 -12.62 -5.00 5.22
CA GLY A 625 -11.45 -5.60 4.58
C GLY A 625 -11.72 -6.13 3.17
N GLU A 626 -12.86 -5.80 2.56
CA GLU A 626 -13.13 -6.18 1.17
C GLU A 626 -12.30 -5.32 0.19
N PRO A 627 -11.66 -5.91 -0.84
CA PRO A 627 -10.87 -5.16 -1.80
C PRO A 627 -11.76 -4.32 -2.73
N ILE A 628 -11.39 -3.06 -2.90
CA ILE A 628 -12.06 -2.10 -3.78
C ILE A 628 -11.03 -1.44 -4.70
N ALA A 629 -11.44 -0.96 -5.87
CA ALA A 629 -10.54 -0.25 -6.78
C ALA A 629 -11.27 0.94 -7.43
N LEU A 630 -10.48 1.96 -7.77
CA LEU A 630 -10.82 3.09 -8.60
C LEU A 630 -9.85 3.16 -9.77
N THR A 631 -10.16 3.96 -10.77
CA THR A 631 -9.24 4.31 -11.84
C THR A 631 -9.43 5.79 -12.17
N GLY A 632 -8.35 6.51 -12.45
CA GLY A 632 -8.36 7.96 -12.69
C GLY A 632 -7.57 8.33 -13.93
N GLU A 633 -7.75 9.55 -14.41
CA GLU A 633 -6.83 10.16 -15.37
C GLU A 633 -5.87 11.08 -14.62
N VAL A 634 -4.58 10.97 -14.92
CA VAL A 634 -3.57 11.79 -14.26
C VAL A 634 -3.46 13.16 -14.93
N VAL A 635 -3.62 14.21 -14.14
CA VAL A 635 -3.35 15.61 -14.51
C VAL A 635 -2.15 16.10 -13.70
N PRO A 636 -1.15 16.74 -14.32
CA PRO A 636 -0.03 17.34 -13.60
C PRO A 636 -0.52 18.43 -12.66
N TYR A 637 -0.09 18.39 -11.40
CA TYR A 637 -0.47 19.38 -10.41
C TYR A 637 0.54 20.55 -10.40
N GLU A 638 0.13 21.74 -10.85
CA GLU A 638 0.86 23.02 -10.75
C GLU A 638 2.39 22.98 -10.98
N GLY A 639 2.88 22.17 -11.92
CA GLY A 639 4.31 22.07 -12.24
C GLY A 639 5.16 21.24 -11.25
N ALA A 640 4.54 20.56 -10.28
CA ALA A 640 5.18 19.60 -9.39
C ALA A 640 5.16 18.16 -9.95
N ARG A 641 6.04 17.29 -9.45
CA ARG A 641 6.14 15.86 -9.84
C ARG A 641 5.00 14.97 -9.33
N ASN A 642 4.09 15.52 -8.53
CA ASN A 642 2.90 14.84 -8.03
C ASN A 642 1.73 14.99 -9.02
N GLY A 643 0.77 14.10 -8.93
CA GLY A 643 -0.38 14.09 -9.83
C GLY A 643 -1.70 14.27 -9.10
N GLU A 644 -2.61 14.96 -9.78
CA GLU A 644 -4.03 14.96 -9.44
C GLU A 644 -4.74 13.93 -10.31
N LEU A 645 -5.52 13.04 -9.69
CA LEU A 645 -6.37 12.09 -10.37
C LEU A 645 -7.76 12.70 -10.49
N VAL A 646 -8.10 13.04 -11.72
CA VAL A 646 -9.41 13.56 -12.11
C VAL A 646 -10.15 12.54 -12.97
N ARG A 647 -11.43 12.79 -13.26
CA ARG A 647 -12.27 11.86 -14.04
C ARG A 647 -12.14 10.43 -13.53
N LEU A 648 -12.22 10.31 -12.20
CA LEU A 648 -12.19 9.03 -11.52
C LEU A 648 -13.25 8.11 -12.17
N SER A 649 -13.23 6.84 -11.83
CA SER A 649 -14.29 5.88 -12.17
C SER A 649 -15.20 5.53 -11.00
N GLY A 650 -15.03 5.97 -9.77
CA GLY A 650 -16.09 5.93 -8.77
C GLY A 650 -16.04 7.17 -7.89
N GLU A 651 -17.20 7.54 -7.37
CA GLU A 651 -17.30 8.33 -6.14
C GLU A 651 -16.36 7.73 -5.08
N PRO A 652 -15.30 8.33 -4.49
CA PRO A 652 -14.69 7.69 -3.33
C PRO A 652 -15.74 7.57 -2.21
N GLU A 653 -15.88 6.39 -1.62
CA GLU A 653 -16.93 6.12 -0.62
C GLU A 653 -16.60 6.71 0.74
N ALA A 654 -15.44 6.33 1.28
CA ALA A 654 -14.83 6.93 2.44
C ALA A 654 -13.36 7.19 2.10
N TRP A 655 -12.82 8.32 2.57
CA TRP A 655 -11.42 8.65 2.35
C TRP A 655 -10.50 7.58 2.94
N THR A 656 -10.91 6.98 4.07
CA THR A 656 -10.22 5.88 4.76
C THR A 656 -10.07 4.61 3.93
N HIS A 657 -10.88 4.41 2.89
CA HIS A 657 -10.80 3.23 2.04
C HIS A 657 -9.74 3.34 0.93
N TYR A 658 -9.19 4.53 0.71
CA TYR A 658 -8.24 4.80 -0.39
C TYR A 658 -6.97 5.53 0.05
N ARG A 659 -7.01 6.33 1.13
CA ARG A 659 -5.83 7.05 1.66
C ARG A 659 -4.76 6.03 2.07
N GLY A 660 -3.57 6.16 1.50
CA GLY A 660 -2.45 5.21 1.63
C GLY A 660 -2.50 4.00 0.67
N GLY A 661 -3.53 3.88 -0.16
CA GLY A 661 -3.64 2.85 -1.20
C GLY A 661 -2.77 3.14 -2.43
N PRO A 662 -2.35 2.09 -3.18
CA PRO A 662 -1.43 2.25 -4.29
C PRO A 662 -2.13 2.80 -5.54
N VAL A 663 -1.45 3.70 -6.23
CA VAL A 663 -1.75 4.12 -7.60
C VAL A 663 -0.81 3.37 -8.53
N SER A 664 -1.33 2.66 -9.53
CA SER A 664 -0.55 1.80 -10.42
C SER A 664 -0.91 1.98 -11.89
N HIS A 665 0.05 1.68 -12.76
CA HIS A 665 -0.12 1.65 -14.21
C HIS A 665 0.66 0.45 -14.77
N GLY A 666 0.00 -0.41 -15.54
CA GLY A 666 0.64 -1.60 -16.14
C GLY A 666 1.22 -2.62 -15.15
N GLY A 667 0.80 -2.64 -13.88
CA GLY A 667 1.41 -3.51 -12.86
C GLY A 667 2.45 -2.85 -11.96
N ALA A 668 2.93 -1.66 -12.32
CA ALA A 668 3.95 -0.94 -11.58
C ALA A 668 3.35 0.12 -10.66
N LEU A 669 3.99 0.35 -9.51
CA LEU A 669 3.60 1.37 -8.54
C LEU A 669 3.99 2.76 -9.07
N LEU A 670 2.98 3.58 -9.34
CA LEU A 670 3.11 4.96 -9.74
C LEU A 670 3.20 5.91 -8.55
N GLY A 671 2.64 5.53 -7.40
CA GLY A 671 2.61 6.35 -6.19
C GLY A 671 1.56 5.86 -5.18
N VAL A 672 1.29 6.64 -4.13
CA VAL A 672 0.20 6.34 -3.16
C VAL A 672 -0.74 7.52 -2.99
N VAL A 673 -2.02 7.22 -2.78
CA VAL A 673 -3.05 8.24 -2.54
C VAL A 673 -2.77 8.96 -1.23
N HIS A 674 -2.57 10.27 -1.32
CA HIS A 674 -2.26 11.13 -0.19
C HIS A 674 -3.52 11.86 0.32
N GLY A 675 -4.30 12.46 -0.59
CA GLY A 675 -5.51 13.20 -0.27
C GLY A 675 -6.72 12.71 -1.06
N VAL A 676 -7.89 12.69 -0.41
CA VAL A 676 -9.16 12.25 -1.01
C VAL A 676 -10.21 13.34 -0.92
N TRP A 677 -10.76 13.74 -2.07
CA TRP A 677 -11.91 14.65 -2.19
C TRP A 677 -13.05 13.96 -2.97
N PRO A 678 -14.27 14.51 -2.95
CA PRO A 678 -15.43 13.87 -3.59
C PRO A 678 -15.27 13.60 -5.10
N ASP A 679 -14.54 14.45 -5.83
CA ASP A 679 -14.42 14.40 -7.29
C ASP A 679 -12.96 14.21 -7.78
N ARG A 680 -11.97 14.20 -6.88
CA ARG A 680 -10.55 14.09 -7.20
C ARG A 680 -9.73 13.43 -6.09
N LEU A 681 -8.59 12.86 -6.45
CA LEU A 681 -7.58 12.34 -5.50
C LEU A 681 -6.23 13.01 -5.82
N VAL A 682 -5.43 13.30 -4.79
CA VAL A 682 -4.03 13.70 -4.98
C VAL A 682 -3.16 12.55 -4.51
N PHE A 683 -2.19 12.17 -5.32
CA PHE A 683 -1.24 11.13 -4.97
C PHE A 683 0.18 11.67 -4.98
N LEU A 684 1.01 11.11 -4.11
CA LEU A 684 2.44 11.33 -4.13
C LEU A 684 3.05 10.33 -5.09
N SER A 685 3.74 10.83 -6.11
CA SER A 685 4.32 9.96 -7.14
C SER A 685 5.50 9.16 -6.55
N GLY A 686 5.76 7.99 -7.13
CA GLY A 686 6.89 7.16 -6.80
C GLY A 686 8.22 7.91 -6.86
N PRO A 687 8.50 8.68 -7.93
CA PRO A 687 9.66 9.56 -7.97
C PRO A 687 9.66 10.61 -6.85
N ALA A 688 8.52 11.25 -6.55
CA ALA A 688 8.46 12.23 -5.46
C ALA A 688 8.74 11.59 -4.09
N LEU A 689 8.22 10.38 -3.84
CA LEU A 689 8.50 9.60 -2.63
C LEU A 689 9.94 9.11 -2.58
N LEU A 690 10.48 8.59 -3.68
CA LEU A 690 11.87 8.12 -3.76
C LEU A 690 12.89 9.26 -3.68
N GLU A 691 12.48 10.48 -4.04
CA GLU A 691 13.25 11.71 -3.79
C GLU A 691 13.04 12.27 -2.39
N GLN A 692 12.04 11.77 -1.63
CA GLN A 692 11.88 12.18 -0.24
C GLN A 692 13.11 11.68 0.54
N PRO A 693 13.77 12.60 1.26
CA PRO A 693 14.80 12.27 2.22
C PRO A 693 14.36 11.14 3.18
N GLY A 694 15.20 10.13 3.41
CA GLY A 694 14.91 9.00 4.29
C GLY A 694 13.91 7.94 3.80
N PHE A 695 13.00 8.24 2.86
CA PHE A 695 12.01 7.24 2.39
C PHE A 695 12.69 6.11 1.62
N ARG A 696 13.61 6.47 0.72
CA ARG A 696 14.38 5.52 -0.10
C ARG A 696 15.29 4.64 0.77
N GLU A 697 15.85 5.21 1.83
CA GLU A 697 16.69 4.52 2.80
C GLU A 697 15.85 3.56 3.65
N ALA A 698 14.75 4.03 4.23
CA ALA A 698 13.84 3.15 4.97
C ALA A 698 13.22 2.03 4.10
N LEU A 699 12.95 2.31 2.82
CA LEU A 699 12.52 1.30 1.85
C LEU A 699 13.65 0.30 1.51
N ALA A 700 14.91 0.74 1.46
CA ALA A 700 16.06 -0.15 1.24
C ALA A 700 16.36 -1.00 2.49
N ASP A 701 16.28 -0.40 3.67
CA ASP A 701 16.60 -1.01 4.96
C ASP A 701 15.56 -2.06 5.40
N HIS A 702 14.30 -1.86 5.01
CA HIS A 702 13.19 -2.70 5.47
C HIS A 702 12.43 -3.39 4.31
N GLY A 703 12.64 -2.98 3.06
CA GLY A 703 12.01 -3.54 1.86
C GLY A 703 12.65 -4.82 1.34
N GLN A 704 13.45 -5.48 2.17
CA GLN A 704 14.04 -6.77 1.89
C GLN A 704 13.74 -7.74 3.04
N VAL A 705 12.58 -8.38 2.95
CA VAL A 705 12.31 -9.66 3.60
C VAL A 705 12.13 -10.61 2.41
N ARG A 706 13.15 -11.25 1.87
CA ARG A 706 14.41 -11.76 2.42
C ARG A 706 15.56 -10.77 2.29
N ARG A 707 16.53 -10.79 3.23
CA ARG A 707 17.92 -10.49 2.83
C ARG A 707 18.15 -11.32 1.57
N ALA A 708 18.37 -10.69 0.42
CA ALA A 708 19.11 -11.42 -0.59
C ALA A 708 20.39 -11.83 0.13
N SER A 709 20.58 -13.13 0.37
CA SER A 709 21.82 -13.59 1.00
C SER A 709 22.92 -12.93 0.18
N THR A 710 23.86 -12.22 0.81
CA THR A 710 24.99 -11.67 0.04
C THR A 710 25.76 -12.87 -0.44
N PHE A 711 25.57 -13.22 -1.70
CA PHE A 711 26.30 -14.31 -2.31
C PHE A 711 27.64 -13.76 -2.76
N VAL A 712 28.69 -14.50 -2.44
CA VAL A 712 30.03 -14.23 -2.98
C VAL A 712 30.34 -15.35 -3.96
N CYS A 713 30.54 -14.99 -5.23
CA CYS A 713 30.95 -15.92 -6.25
C CYS A 713 32.45 -15.78 -6.53
N LEU A 714 33.18 -16.89 -6.50
CA LEU A 714 34.53 -16.99 -7.01
C LEU A 714 34.48 -17.70 -8.36
N ALA A 715 34.85 -16.99 -9.43
CA ALA A 715 35.07 -17.58 -10.74
C ALA A 715 36.56 -17.87 -10.93
N VAL A 716 36.91 -19.13 -11.14
CA VAL A 716 38.29 -19.60 -11.28
C VAL A 716 38.52 -20.15 -12.69
N ARG A 717 39.55 -19.66 -13.37
CA ARG A 717 39.90 -20.11 -14.73
C ARG A 717 41.38 -20.49 -14.78
N PRO A 718 41.72 -21.73 -15.21
CA PRO A 718 43.11 -22.07 -15.48
C PRO A 718 43.61 -21.27 -16.68
N ARG A 719 44.82 -20.71 -16.55
CA ARG A 719 45.46 -19.93 -17.59
C ARG A 719 46.15 -20.87 -18.57
N ASP A 720 45.80 -20.76 -19.85
CA ASP A 720 46.41 -21.55 -20.91
C ASP A 720 47.74 -20.92 -21.33
N ASP A 721 48.81 -21.25 -20.61
CA ASP A 721 50.14 -20.69 -20.84
C ASP A 721 50.96 -21.45 -21.89
N GLY A 722 50.38 -22.46 -22.56
CA GLY A 722 51.03 -23.24 -23.61
C GLY A 722 52.15 -24.18 -23.13
N GLY A 723 52.31 -24.34 -21.82
CA GLY A 723 53.37 -25.14 -21.19
C GLY A 723 52.91 -26.49 -20.61
N HIS A 724 51.69 -26.95 -20.91
CA HIS A 724 51.16 -28.19 -20.33
C HIS A 724 51.49 -29.41 -21.21
N PRO A 725 51.92 -30.55 -20.62
CA PRO A 725 52.19 -31.76 -21.38
C PRO A 725 50.92 -32.24 -22.12
N ALA A 726 51.10 -32.65 -23.37
CA ALA A 726 50.00 -33.08 -24.25
C ALA A 726 49.27 -34.29 -23.63
N GLY A 727 48.07 -34.05 -23.08
CA GLY A 727 47.21 -35.10 -22.53
C GLY A 727 46.55 -34.79 -21.18
N SER A 728 47.04 -33.82 -20.41
CA SER A 728 46.38 -33.37 -19.17
C SER A 728 45.38 -32.25 -19.45
N PRO A 729 44.09 -32.39 -19.11
CA PRO A 729 43.13 -31.29 -19.22
C PRO A 729 43.32 -30.32 -18.03
N PRO A 730 43.85 -29.09 -18.21
CA PRO A 730 44.09 -28.12 -17.12
C PRO A 730 42.83 -27.79 -16.31
N HIS A 731 41.66 -27.94 -16.92
CA HIS A 731 40.37 -27.80 -16.24
C HIS A 731 40.14 -28.89 -15.19
N ALA A 732 40.55 -30.14 -15.45
CA ALA A 732 40.41 -31.24 -14.48
C ALA A 732 41.38 -31.09 -13.30
N GLU A 733 42.60 -30.64 -13.56
CA GLU A 733 43.58 -30.34 -12.51
C GLU A 733 43.11 -29.19 -11.61
N ALA A 734 42.50 -28.15 -12.20
CA ALA A 734 41.88 -27.06 -11.43
C ALA A 734 40.71 -27.56 -10.56
N VAL A 735 39.87 -28.47 -11.07
CA VAL A 735 38.78 -29.09 -10.27
C VAL A 735 39.35 -29.89 -9.10
N GLU A 736 40.40 -30.69 -9.32
CA GLU A 736 41.03 -31.49 -8.26
C GLU A 736 41.64 -30.61 -7.16
N LEU A 737 42.39 -29.57 -7.56
CA LEU A 737 42.99 -28.60 -6.65
C LEU A 737 41.93 -27.90 -5.78
N LEU A 738 40.86 -27.39 -6.39
CA LEU A 738 39.81 -26.66 -5.68
C LEU A 738 38.98 -27.58 -4.79
N THR A 739 38.69 -28.81 -5.24
CA THR A 739 37.98 -29.80 -4.42
C THR A 739 38.79 -30.19 -3.18
N GLY A 740 40.12 -30.36 -3.33
CA GLY A 740 41.01 -30.60 -2.20
C GLY A 740 41.08 -29.42 -1.23
N LEU A 741 41.11 -28.18 -1.74
CA LEU A 741 41.10 -26.98 -0.90
C LEU A 741 39.79 -26.84 -0.11
N LEU A 742 38.64 -27.09 -0.74
CA LEU A 742 37.33 -27.06 -0.06
C LEU A 742 37.25 -28.10 1.06
N ALA A 743 37.76 -29.32 0.81
CA ALA A 743 37.81 -30.38 1.81
C ALA A 743 38.73 -30.03 2.98
N ASP A 744 39.92 -29.46 2.72
CA ASP A 744 40.86 -29.01 3.75
C ASP A 744 40.28 -27.89 4.63
N MET A 745 39.33 -27.10 4.10
CA MET A 745 38.70 -25.98 4.78
C MET A 745 37.32 -26.29 5.38
N ASP A 746 36.86 -27.55 5.31
CA ASP A 746 35.54 -28.00 5.76
C ASP A 746 34.37 -27.20 5.15
N LEU A 747 34.49 -26.89 3.86
CA LEU A 747 33.52 -26.13 3.09
C LEU A 747 32.68 -27.09 2.22
N GLY A 748 31.39 -27.27 2.55
CA GLY A 748 30.44 -28.18 1.87
C GLY A 748 29.89 -27.71 0.51
N GLN A 749 30.47 -26.67 -0.09
CA GLN A 749 29.99 -26.02 -1.31
C GLN A 749 30.32 -26.86 -2.56
N ARG A 750 29.43 -26.84 -3.56
CA ARG A 750 29.62 -27.56 -4.84
C ARG A 750 30.24 -26.65 -5.91
N LEU A 751 31.28 -27.15 -6.57
CA LEU A 751 31.81 -26.59 -7.82
C LEU A 751 30.80 -26.81 -8.95
N ALA A 752 30.44 -25.76 -9.67
CA ALA A 752 29.66 -25.87 -10.90
C ALA A 752 30.46 -25.39 -12.11
N GLY A 753 30.41 -26.18 -13.18
CA GLY A 753 31.05 -25.90 -14.47
C GLY A 753 30.83 -27.07 -15.43
N SER A 754 30.27 -26.82 -16.61
CA SER A 754 29.75 -27.88 -17.50
C SER A 754 30.60 -28.15 -18.76
N GLY A 755 31.85 -27.67 -18.85
CA GLY A 755 32.68 -28.00 -20.02
C GLY A 755 34.08 -27.39 -20.06
N GLN A 756 34.92 -27.93 -20.95
CA GLN A 756 36.23 -27.36 -21.28
C GLN A 756 36.06 -25.92 -21.80
N GLY A 757 36.68 -24.93 -21.12
CA GLY A 757 36.67 -23.51 -21.51
C GLY A 757 35.75 -22.59 -20.70
N GLU A 758 34.90 -23.14 -19.83
CA GLU A 758 34.10 -22.36 -18.86
C GLU A 758 34.86 -22.16 -17.53
N PRO A 759 34.73 -21.00 -16.86
CA PRO A 759 35.28 -20.80 -15.53
C PRO A 759 34.55 -21.69 -14.52
N LEU A 760 35.30 -22.22 -13.57
CA LEU A 760 34.76 -22.95 -12.42
C LEU A 760 34.13 -21.93 -11.46
N LEU A 761 32.88 -22.15 -11.09
CA LEU A 761 32.12 -21.24 -10.24
C LEU A 761 31.94 -21.85 -8.85
N LEU A 762 32.34 -21.07 -7.84
CA LEU A 762 32.16 -21.37 -6.43
C LEU A 762 31.22 -20.33 -5.84
N LEU A 763 30.02 -20.75 -5.43
CA LEU A 763 29.04 -19.89 -4.80
C LEU A 763 29.10 -20.06 -3.28
N LEU A 764 29.38 -18.96 -2.57
CA LEU A 764 29.40 -18.89 -1.12
C LEU A 764 28.14 -18.17 -0.64
N GLU A 765 27.44 -18.78 0.31
CA GLU A 765 26.18 -18.28 0.86
C GLU A 765 26.28 -18.09 2.38
N GLY A 766 25.55 -17.09 2.88
CA GLY A 766 25.28 -16.90 4.30
C GLY A 766 26.13 -15.81 4.97
N PRO A 767 25.87 -15.55 6.26
CA PRO A 767 26.73 -14.67 7.05
C PRO A 767 28.15 -15.25 7.07
N GLY A 768 29.14 -14.45 6.68
CA GLY A 768 30.51 -14.92 6.56
C GLY A 768 31.00 -15.22 5.14
N ALA A 769 30.17 -15.04 4.09
CA ALA A 769 30.54 -15.39 2.71
C ALA A 769 31.77 -14.61 2.19
N LEU A 770 31.92 -13.34 2.58
CA LEU A 770 33.07 -12.52 2.22
C LEU A 770 34.33 -13.03 2.95
N GLY A 771 34.18 -13.47 4.20
CA GLY A 771 35.24 -14.07 4.98
C GLY A 771 35.64 -15.48 4.52
N GLN A 772 34.68 -16.28 4.05
CA GLN A 772 34.94 -17.56 3.39
C GLN A 772 35.74 -17.35 2.09
N ALA A 773 35.38 -16.35 1.27
CA ALA A 773 36.14 -15.97 0.08
C ALA A 773 37.56 -15.54 0.42
N GLY A 774 37.72 -14.74 1.48
CA GLY A 774 39.03 -14.34 2.01
C GLY A 774 39.90 -15.54 2.41
N ARG A 775 39.34 -16.50 3.15
CA ARG A 775 40.04 -17.74 3.55
C ARG A 775 40.45 -18.59 2.36
N LEU A 776 39.58 -18.71 1.35
CA LEU A 776 39.90 -19.44 0.11
C LEU A 776 41.06 -18.79 -0.65
N LEU A 777 41.07 -17.45 -0.76
CA LEU A 777 42.15 -16.72 -1.41
C LEU A 777 43.49 -16.90 -0.69
N THR A 778 43.52 -16.83 0.65
CA THR A 778 44.75 -17.06 1.43
C THR A 778 45.20 -18.53 1.40
N GLY A 779 44.28 -19.48 1.20
CA GLY A 779 44.59 -20.91 1.10
C GLY A 779 45.12 -21.35 -0.27
N LEU A 780 44.77 -20.62 -1.33
CA LEU A 780 45.00 -21.02 -2.72
C LEU A 780 46.49 -21.13 -3.08
N PRO A 781 47.38 -20.17 -2.74
CA PRO A 781 48.81 -20.29 -3.07
C PRO A 781 49.46 -21.54 -2.47
N ARG A 782 49.11 -21.88 -1.21
CA ARG A 782 49.60 -23.08 -0.53
C ARG A 782 49.04 -24.36 -1.15
N ALA A 783 47.79 -24.35 -1.61
CA ALA A 783 47.21 -25.48 -2.34
C ALA A 783 47.89 -25.70 -3.69
N MET A 784 48.16 -24.62 -4.45
CA MET A 784 48.89 -24.67 -5.72
C MET A 784 50.32 -25.23 -5.54
N ALA A 785 51.03 -24.80 -4.50
CA ALA A 785 52.37 -25.34 -4.20
C ALA A 785 52.34 -26.84 -3.84
N ARG A 786 51.37 -27.27 -3.02
CA ARG A 786 51.20 -28.70 -2.68
C ARG A 786 50.81 -29.54 -3.89
N PHE A 787 49.96 -29.01 -4.77
CA PHE A 787 49.53 -29.70 -5.99
C PHE A 787 50.70 -29.90 -6.96
N ALA A 788 51.50 -28.85 -7.19
CA ALA A 788 52.71 -28.92 -8.02
C ALA A 788 53.73 -29.95 -7.49
N GLY A 789 53.86 -30.08 -6.17
CA GLY A 789 54.73 -31.08 -5.55
C GLY A 789 54.30 -32.55 -5.77
N ARG A 790 53.03 -32.81 -6.12
CA ARG A 790 52.51 -34.17 -6.38
C ARG A 790 52.66 -34.60 -7.85
N THR A 791 52.57 -33.65 -8.78
CA THR A 791 52.56 -33.92 -10.23
C THR A 791 53.95 -34.11 -10.83
N GLY A 792 55.02 -33.83 -10.06
CA GLY A 792 56.38 -34.29 -10.33
C GLY A 792 57.11 -33.67 -11.54
N ASP A 793 56.42 -33.00 -12.46
CA ASP A 793 57.03 -32.54 -13.73
C ASP A 793 56.54 -31.14 -14.24
N GLY A 794 55.83 -30.35 -13.42
CA GLY A 794 55.28 -29.05 -13.84
C GLY A 794 55.25 -28.00 -12.73
N GLY A 795 55.49 -26.73 -13.09
CA GLY A 795 55.29 -25.58 -12.20
C GLY A 795 53.83 -25.43 -11.74
N PRO A 796 53.54 -24.53 -10.77
CA PRO A 796 52.19 -24.35 -10.25
C PRO A 796 51.19 -24.00 -11.36
N LEU A 797 50.06 -24.71 -11.41
CA LEU A 797 48.95 -24.47 -12.34
C LEU A 797 48.52 -23.01 -12.25
N PRO A 798 48.72 -22.17 -13.28
CA PRO A 798 48.39 -20.76 -13.18
C PRO A 798 46.87 -20.55 -13.22
N LEU A 799 46.35 -19.72 -12.31
CA LEU A 799 44.92 -19.48 -12.12
C LEU A 799 44.59 -17.98 -12.19
N ASP A 800 43.52 -17.64 -12.90
CA ASP A 800 42.85 -16.35 -12.81
C ASP A 800 41.60 -16.50 -11.94
N VAL A 801 41.44 -15.64 -10.94
CA VAL A 801 40.33 -15.65 -9.98
C VAL A 801 39.62 -14.31 -9.99
N ALA A 802 38.30 -14.32 -10.10
CA ALA A 802 37.46 -13.15 -9.89
C ALA A 802 36.52 -13.37 -8.70
N VAL A 803 36.44 -12.39 -7.80
CA VAL A 803 35.52 -12.39 -6.66
C VAL A 803 34.46 -11.32 -6.88
N ALA A 804 33.19 -11.72 -6.94
CA ALA A 804 32.07 -10.79 -7.03
C ALA A 804 31.06 -11.05 -5.92
N ALA A 805 30.58 -9.98 -5.29
CA ALA A 805 29.53 -10.04 -4.28
C ALA A 805 28.26 -9.38 -4.80
N GLY A 806 27.10 -9.98 -4.54
CA GLY A 806 25.83 -9.42 -4.97
C GLY A 806 24.61 -10.18 -4.45
N PRO A 807 23.43 -9.55 -4.51
CA PRO A 807 22.18 -10.22 -4.20
C PRO A 807 21.88 -11.29 -5.27
N MET A 808 21.43 -12.45 -4.84
CA MET A 808 20.90 -13.52 -5.69
C MET A 808 19.72 -14.17 -4.98
N GLU A 809 18.80 -14.78 -5.72
CA GLU A 809 17.75 -15.63 -5.15
C GLU A 809 18.30 -17.05 -4.89
N PRO A 810 17.73 -17.82 -3.93
CA PRO A 810 18.22 -19.17 -3.63
C PRO A 810 18.14 -20.06 -4.87
N VAL A 811 19.30 -20.58 -5.32
CA VAL A 811 19.40 -21.43 -6.50
C VAL A 811 18.68 -22.77 -6.24
N PRO A 812 17.75 -23.22 -7.10
CA PRO A 812 17.14 -24.54 -7.00
C PRO A 812 18.20 -25.66 -7.06
N ALA A 813 17.89 -26.83 -6.52
CA ALA A 813 18.81 -27.98 -6.46
C ALA A 813 19.30 -28.51 -7.84
N ASP A 814 18.81 -27.94 -8.95
CA ASP A 814 19.04 -28.36 -10.33
C ASP A 814 20.31 -27.75 -10.99
N GLY A 815 21.08 -26.93 -10.28
CA GLY A 815 22.45 -26.58 -10.70
C GLY A 815 22.60 -25.47 -11.75
N ASP A 816 21.55 -24.70 -12.03
CA ASP A 816 21.65 -23.49 -12.86
C ASP A 816 22.12 -22.28 -12.02
N LEU A 817 23.41 -21.93 -12.10
CA LEU A 817 23.98 -20.78 -11.37
C LEU A 817 23.77 -19.44 -12.10
N SER A 818 22.56 -19.16 -12.56
CA SER A 818 22.25 -17.91 -13.25
C SER A 818 21.94 -16.77 -12.26
N GLY A 819 22.92 -15.91 -11.96
CA GLY A 819 22.72 -14.75 -11.08
C GLY A 819 23.79 -13.65 -11.20
N LEU A 820 23.49 -12.45 -10.68
CA LEU A 820 24.34 -11.25 -10.76
C LEU A 820 25.80 -11.47 -10.33
N PRO A 821 26.11 -11.99 -9.11
CA PRO A 821 27.50 -12.22 -8.71
C PRO A 821 28.21 -13.27 -9.57
N THR A 822 27.49 -14.30 -10.04
CA THR A 822 28.06 -15.34 -10.92
C THR A 822 28.40 -14.77 -12.31
N SER A 823 27.46 -14.07 -12.93
CA SER A 823 27.67 -13.42 -14.23
C SER A 823 28.76 -12.36 -14.18
N GLU A 824 28.83 -11.59 -13.10
CA GLU A 824 29.84 -10.57 -12.89
C GLU A 824 31.23 -11.17 -12.67
N ALA A 825 31.37 -12.19 -11.81
CA ALA A 825 32.63 -12.91 -11.62
C ALA A 825 33.11 -13.58 -12.93
N ALA A 826 32.21 -14.24 -13.66
CA ALA A 826 32.52 -14.86 -14.96
C ALA A 826 32.94 -13.82 -16.02
N ARG A 827 32.34 -12.62 -16.01
CA ARG A 827 32.74 -11.52 -16.90
C ARG A 827 34.13 -10.98 -16.54
N ILE A 828 34.40 -10.78 -15.25
CA ILE A 828 35.68 -10.24 -14.75
C ILE A 828 36.83 -11.21 -15.05
N VAL A 829 36.66 -12.51 -14.77
CA VAL A 829 37.73 -13.50 -15.00
C VAL A 829 38.05 -13.71 -16.49
N ARG A 830 37.12 -13.38 -17.38
CA ARG A 830 37.29 -13.40 -18.85
C ARG A 830 37.79 -12.07 -19.41
N HIS A 831 37.99 -11.05 -18.57
CA HIS A 831 38.37 -9.72 -19.03
C HIS A 831 39.75 -9.77 -19.74
N PRO A 832 39.94 -9.13 -20.91
CA PRO A 832 41.19 -9.20 -21.67
C PRO A 832 42.44 -8.81 -20.87
N THR A 833 42.30 -7.84 -19.96
CA THR A 833 43.37 -7.38 -19.06
C THR A 833 43.86 -8.47 -18.08
N MET A 834 43.04 -9.48 -17.77
CA MET A 834 43.48 -10.65 -16.97
C MET A 834 44.47 -11.53 -17.74
N ALA A 835 44.39 -11.52 -19.08
CA ALA A 835 45.29 -12.26 -19.98
C ALA A 835 46.48 -11.41 -20.47
N ASP A 836 46.51 -10.10 -20.17
CA ASP A 836 47.55 -9.20 -20.65
C ASP A 836 48.86 -9.35 -19.87
N ARG A 837 49.81 -10.08 -20.47
CA ARG A 837 51.16 -10.35 -19.94
C ARG A 837 52.07 -9.11 -19.86
N ARG A 838 51.61 -7.93 -20.30
CA ARG A 838 52.42 -6.68 -20.27
C ARG A 838 52.33 -5.93 -18.93
N ARG A 839 51.40 -6.29 -18.04
CA ARG A 839 51.34 -5.76 -16.67
C ARG A 839 52.14 -6.65 -15.71
N PRO A 840 52.88 -6.08 -14.73
CA PRO A 840 53.68 -6.84 -13.79
C PRO A 840 52.77 -7.50 -12.76
N LEU A 841 52.15 -8.62 -13.11
CA LEU A 841 51.50 -9.50 -12.14
C LEU A 841 52.55 -10.48 -11.61
N PRO A 842 52.90 -10.45 -10.31
CA PRO A 842 53.89 -11.34 -9.75
C PRO A 842 53.25 -12.70 -9.50
N GLY A 843 53.42 -13.64 -10.44
CA GLY A 843 53.28 -15.07 -10.14
C GLY A 843 52.07 -15.79 -10.76
N PRO A 844 51.85 -17.05 -10.33
CA PRO A 844 50.91 -17.98 -10.96
C PRO A 844 49.43 -17.68 -10.62
N LEU A 845 49.13 -16.72 -9.75
CA LEU A 845 47.77 -16.38 -9.33
C LEU A 845 47.45 -14.91 -9.62
N ALA A 846 46.43 -14.64 -10.43
CA ALA A 846 45.88 -13.30 -10.63
C ALA A 846 44.49 -13.20 -9.98
N VAL A 847 44.26 -12.16 -9.17
CA VAL A 847 42.99 -11.95 -8.47
C VAL A 847 42.39 -10.61 -8.84
N ALA A 848 41.11 -10.62 -9.22
CA ALA A 848 40.32 -9.41 -9.46
C ALA A 848 39.03 -9.40 -8.64
N LEU A 849 38.55 -8.20 -8.33
CA LEU A 849 37.36 -7.96 -7.51
C LEU A 849 36.30 -7.21 -8.32
N SER A 850 35.03 -7.49 -8.04
CA SER A 850 33.95 -6.62 -8.49
C SER A 850 33.97 -5.28 -7.74
N HIS A 851 33.28 -4.29 -8.30
CA HIS A 851 33.19 -2.96 -7.69
C HIS A 851 32.60 -3.01 -6.26
N ARG A 852 31.58 -3.84 -6.03
CA ARG A 852 30.94 -4.00 -4.72
C ARG A 852 31.90 -4.55 -3.65
N VAL A 853 32.77 -5.47 -4.04
CA VAL A 853 33.79 -6.03 -3.12
C VAL A 853 34.86 -4.97 -2.81
N TYR A 854 35.23 -4.14 -3.79
CA TYR A 854 36.15 -3.01 -3.58
C TYR A 854 35.58 -1.95 -2.62
N GLU A 855 34.30 -1.59 -2.77
CA GLU A 855 33.62 -0.65 -1.87
C GLU A 855 33.56 -1.21 -0.45
N ALA A 856 33.17 -2.48 -0.29
CA ALA A 856 33.13 -3.14 1.00
C ALA A 856 34.49 -3.13 1.71
N LEU A 857 35.60 -3.32 0.99
CA LEU A 857 36.95 -3.22 1.56
C LEU A 857 37.30 -1.78 1.97
N THR A 858 36.94 -0.80 1.14
CA THR A 858 37.20 0.62 1.41
C THR A 858 36.48 1.07 2.68
N GLU A 859 35.21 0.68 2.82
CA GLU A 859 34.36 1.08 3.94
C GLU A 859 34.70 0.34 5.23
N ASN A 860 34.87 -0.99 5.17
CA ASN A 860 34.97 -1.83 6.37
C ASN A 860 36.40 -2.01 6.88
N VAL A 861 37.41 -1.81 6.03
CA VAL A 861 38.83 -2.02 6.38
C VAL A 861 39.66 -0.75 6.22
N GLY A 862 39.33 0.08 5.22
CA GLY A 862 39.98 1.37 4.98
C GLY A 862 40.89 1.40 3.75
N PRO A 863 41.48 2.57 3.43
CA PRO A 863 42.20 2.81 2.18
C PRO A 863 43.50 2.02 2.03
N THR A 864 44.06 1.48 3.12
CA THR A 864 45.22 0.60 3.08
C THR A 864 44.90 -0.74 2.40
N ALA A 865 43.67 -1.24 2.53
CA ALA A 865 43.22 -2.49 1.90
C ALA A 865 43.03 -2.37 0.37
N THR A 866 42.79 -1.16 -0.13
CA THR A 866 42.54 -0.91 -1.56
C THR A 866 43.72 -0.31 -2.30
N ARG A 867 44.81 0.03 -1.60
CA ARG A 867 46.02 0.65 -2.19
C ARG A 867 46.68 -0.20 -3.29
N ALA A 868 46.59 -1.52 -3.19
CA ALA A 868 47.17 -2.47 -4.15
C ALA A 868 46.18 -2.89 -5.27
N LEU A 869 45.01 -2.23 -5.37
CA LEU A 869 43.99 -2.53 -6.36
C LEU A 869 44.00 -1.47 -7.48
N VAL A 870 44.08 -1.92 -8.73
CA VAL A 870 44.12 -1.07 -9.94
C VAL A 870 42.92 -1.39 -10.83
N PRO A 871 42.22 -0.41 -11.43
CA PRO A 871 41.06 -0.70 -12.26
C PRO A 871 41.43 -1.51 -13.52
N LEU A 872 40.58 -2.47 -13.87
CA LEU A 872 40.69 -3.30 -15.09
C LEU A 872 40.34 -2.53 -16.38
N GLY A 873 39.59 -1.44 -16.25
CA GLY A 873 39.11 -0.54 -17.30
C GLY A 873 38.61 0.80 -16.74
N GLY A 874 37.38 1.24 -17.07
CA GLY A 874 36.79 2.52 -16.65
C GLY A 874 36.42 2.67 -15.16
N GLY A 875 36.98 1.84 -14.27
CA GLY A 875 36.71 1.83 -12.82
C GLY A 875 35.49 1.01 -12.38
N THR A 876 34.52 0.78 -13.26
CA THR A 876 33.27 0.02 -12.97
C THR A 876 33.31 -1.43 -13.45
N GLU A 877 34.32 -1.81 -14.22
CA GLU A 877 34.45 -3.16 -14.81
C GLU A 877 35.12 -4.17 -13.87
N GLY A 878 35.77 -3.70 -12.79
CA GLY A 878 36.45 -4.50 -11.78
C GLY A 878 37.84 -3.98 -11.44
N TRP A 879 38.44 -4.55 -10.38
CA TRP A 879 39.70 -4.10 -9.79
C TRP A 879 40.70 -5.25 -9.69
N LEU A 880 41.84 -5.13 -10.36
CA LEU A 880 42.93 -6.10 -10.35
C LEU A 880 43.83 -5.88 -9.14
N CYS A 881 44.12 -6.95 -8.40
CA CYS A 881 45.14 -6.93 -7.36
C CYS A 881 46.54 -6.98 -7.99
N THR A 882 47.36 -5.98 -7.67
CA THR A 882 48.78 -5.92 -8.05
C THR A 882 49.73 -6.20 -6.88
N GLY A 883 49.17 -6.44 -5.68
CA GLY A 883 49.89 -6.78 -4.46
C GLY A 883 49.85 -8.26 -4.13
N ASP A 884 50.12 -8.62 -2.87
CA ASP A 884 50.04 -10.00 -2.39
C ASP A 884 48.57 -10.46 -2.24
N PRO A 885 48.14 -11.53 -2.94
CA PRO A 885 46.80 -12.11 -2.76
C PRO A 885 46.47 -12.53 -1.33
N ASP A 886 47.47 -12.89 -0.51
CA ASP A 886 47.25 -13.27 0.89
C ASP A 886 46.79 -12.05 1.72
N GLU A 887 47.38 -10.88 1.48
CA GLU A 887 46.98 -9.62 2.12
C GLU A 887 45.53 -9.25 1.78
N LEU A 888 45.14 -9.48 0.53
CA LEU A 888 43.77 -9.25 0.07
C LEU A 888 42.79 -10.24 0.70
N GLY A 889 43.16 -11.51 0.83
CA GLY A 889 42.35 -12.54 1.51
C GLY A 889 42.12 -12.22 2.99
N VAL A 890 43.17 -11.74 3.68
CA VAL A 890 43.06 -11.25 5.07
C VAL A 890 42.12 -10.04 5.15
N ALA A 891 42.24 -9.08 4.22
CA ALA A 891 41.38 -7.90 4.20
C ALA A 891 39.90 -8.25 4.00
N LEU A 892 39.58 -9.20 3.11
CA LEU A 892 38.21 -9.69 2.91
C LEU A 892 37.65 -10.38 4.16
N THR A 893 38.48 -11.17 4.85
CA THR A 893 38.11 -11.82 6.12
C THR A 893 37.84 -10.83 7.24
N GLU A 894 38.47 -9.65 7.21
CA GLU A 894 38.24 -8.59 8.19
C GLU A 894 37.06 -7.69 7.85
N ALA A 895 36.84 -7.41 6.56
CA ALA A 895 35.66 -6.69 6.10
C ALA A 895 34.39 -7.40 6.56
N ASP A 896 34.36 -8.72 6.42
CA ASP A 896 33.29 -9.62 6.88
C ASP A 896 33.01 -9.49 8.39
N ARG A 897 34.05 -9.59 9.23
CA ARG A 897 33.92 -9.42 10.70
C ARG A 897 33.43 -8.02 11.11
N SER A 898 33.73 -7.01 10.30
CA SER A 898 33.34 -5.62 10.56
C SER A 898 31.92 -5.32 10.10
N GLN A 899 31.41 -6.08 9.12
CA GLN A 899 30.02 -6.05 8.66
C GLN A 899 29.05 -6.70 9.67
N ASP A 900 29.52 -7.68 10.44
CA ASP A 900 28.74 -8.31 11.52
C ASP A 900 28.58 -7.43 12.78
N ALA A 901 29.29 -6.29 12.85
CA ALA A 901 29.23 -5.33 13.96
C ALA A 901 28.31 -4.12 13.64
N GLY A 902 27.12 -4.38 13.10
CA GLY A 902 26.12 -3.33 12.82
C GLY A 902 25.67 -2.58 14.07
N ALA A 903 25.37 -1.28 13.92
CA ALA A 903 24.91 -0.42 15.00
C ALA A 903 23.56 -0.94 15.57
N ALA A 904 23.56 -1.29 16.85
CA ALA A 904 22.44 -1.92 17.55
C ALA A 904 21.77 -0.95 18.54
N TRP A 905 21.53 0.31 18.14
CA TRP A 905 20.87 1.28 19.02
C TRP A 905 19.73 2.03 18.32
N PRO A 906 18.73 2.51 19.08
CA PRO A 906 17.61 3.26 18.54
C PRO A 906 18.05 4.67 18.12
N GLU A 907 18.09 4.92 16.81
CA GLU A 907 18.50 6.20 16.22
C GLU A 907 17.39 7.27 16.28
N CYS A 908 17.81 8.53 16.09
CA CYS A 908 17.10 9.77 16.38
C CYS A 908 15.84 9.93 15.54
N GLY A 909 15.84 9.34 14.34
CA GLY A 909 14.73 9.38 13.38
C GLY A 909 14.44 10.77 12.79
N ARG A 910 15.09 11.84 13.27
CA ARG A 910 15.09 13.18 12.68
C ARG A 910 16.14 13.25 11.55
N PRO A 911 15.99 14.13 10.55
CA PRO A 911 17.03 14.32 9.52
C PRO A 911 18.35 14.77 10.14
N ALA A 912 19.49 14.33 9.60
CA ALA A 912 20.81 14.76 10.07
C ALA A 912 21.05 16.26 9.79
N ALA A 913 21.73 16.93 10.71
CA ALA A 913 22.20 18.29 10.50
C ALA A 913 23.11 18.37 9.27
N GLY A 914 22.77 19.24 8.31
CA GLY A 914 23.55 19.48 7.09
C GLY A 914 23.23 18.61 5.88
N ASP A 915 22.59 17.44 6.07
CA ASP A 915 22.05 16.62 4.98
C ASP A 915 20.64 16.16 5.32
N VAL A 916 19.65 16.90 4.80
CA VAL A 916 18.23 16.64 5.03
C VAL A 916 17.83 15.24 4.52
N ARG A 917 18.65 14.58 3.69
CA ARG A 917 18.38 13.26 3.08
C ARG A 917 18.76 12.05 3.88
N ALA A 918 19.69 12.18 4.82
CA ALA A 918 20.10 11.09 5.68
C ALA A 918 19.42 11.23 7.07
N PRO A 919 18.88 10.15 7.66
CA PRO A 919 18.42 10.16 9.04
C PRO A 919 19.62 10.41 9.97
N CYS A 920 19.38 11.17 11.03
CA CYS A 920 20.36 11.41 12.07
C CYS A 920 20.65 10.10 12.80
N PRO A 921 21.91 9.62 12.80
CA PRO A 921 22.28 8.36 13.43
C PRO A 921 22.31 8.45 14.97
N GLY A 922 21.99 9.61 15.55
CA GLY A 922 22.05 9.90 16.97
C GLY A 922 21.16 9.01 17.82
N ILE A 923 21.66 8.47 18.92
CA ILE A 923 20.85 7.68 19.83
C ILE A 923 19.80 8.56 20.52
N ARG A 924 18.59 8.03 20.70
CA ARG A 924 17.54 8.69 21.47
C ARG A 924 17.94 8.80 22.94
N VAL A 925 17.80 9.98 23.52
CA VAL A 925 18.14 10.17 24.95
C VAL A 925 16.99 9.71 25.85
N PRO A 926 17.28 9.17 27.06
CA PRO A 926 16.25 8.64 27.94
C PRO A 926 15.12 9.63 28.22
N GLY A 927 13.88 9.19 28.02
CA GLY A 927 12.69 10.03 28.23
C GLY A 927 12.27 10.87 27.02
N HIS A 928 13.04 10.83 25.92
CA HIS A 928 12.75 11.58 24.70
C HIS A 928 12.84 10.67 23.46
N ASP A 929 12.08 11.00 22.42
CA ASP A 929 12.04 10.24 21.16
C ASP A 929 13.14 10.64 20.17
N VAL A 930 13.96 11.63 20.54
CA VAL A 930 15.02 12.20 19.71
C VAL A 930 16.35 12.18 20.46
N CYS A 931 17.42 12.36 19.70
CA CYS A 931 18.78 12.52 20.18
C CYS A 931 19.01 13.91 20.77
N LEU A 932 20.07 14.05 21.57
CA LEU A 932 20.40 15.29 22.28
C LEU A 932 20.42 16.52 21.35
N ALA A 933 20.94 16.37 20.13
CA ALA A 933 21.03 17.45 19.13
C ALA A 933 19.70 17.92 18.55
N HIS A 934 18.64 17.11 18.69
CA HIS A 934 17.32 17.40 18.16
C HIS A 934 16.27 17.63 19.25
N LEU A 935 16.70 17.76 20.51
CA LEU A 935 15.82 18.26 21.57
C LEU A 935 15.54 19.75 21.34
N ASP A 936 14.30 20.15 21.60
CA ASP A 936 13.99 21.57 21.66
C ASP A 936 14.76 22.23 22.83
N PRO A 937 15.10 23.54 22.76
CA PRO A 937 16.01 24.16 23.73
C PRO A 937 15.61 24.02 25.20
N ASP A 938 14.31 24.04 25.50
CA ASP A 938 13.79 23.87 26.86
C ASP A 938 13.94 22.41 27.34
N GLU A 939 13.72 21.44 26.46
CA GLU A 939 13.89 20.01 26.75
C GLU A 939 15.38 19.63 26.86
N GLU A 940 16.22 20.20 26.00
CA GLU A 940 17.68 20.07 26.07
C GLU A 940 18.18 20.57 27.43
N HIS A 941 17.74 21.76 27.85
CA HIS A 941 18.12 22.33 29.14
C HIS A 941 17.68 21.43 30.30
N ALA A 942 16.42 20.98 30.30
CA ALA A 942 15.89 20.11 31.33
C ALA A 942 16.63 18.76 31.41
N TYR A 943 16.96 18.16 30.26
CA TYR A 943 17.75 16.93 30.21
C TYR A 943 19.16 17.14 30.75
N LEU A 944 19.83 18.22 30.36
CA LEU A 944 21.17 18.54 30.83
C LEU A 944 21.21 18.82 32.35
N GLU A 945 20.16 19.40 32.93
CA GLU A 945 20.04 19.58 34.39
C GLU A 945 19.96 18.25 35.17
N THR A 946 19.60 17.14 34.51
CA THR A 946 19.63 15.81 35.15
C THR A 946 21.03 15.24 35.27
N LEU A 947 21.99 15.79 34.53
CA LEU A 947 23.37 15.34 34.52
C LEU A 947 24.19 16.07 35.57
N GLY A 948 25.10 15.34 36.21
CA GLY A 948 26.11 15.88 37.11
C GLY A 948 27.47 15.22 36.92
N PRO A 949 28.50 15.65 37.68
CA PRO A 949 29.86 15.10 37.59
C PRO A 949 29.88 13.58 37.74
N GLY A 950 30.50 12.89 36.79
CA GLY A 950 30.62 11.43 36.77
C GLY A 950 29.38 10.68 36.27
N SER A 951 28.36 11.38 35.76
CA SER A 951 27.17 10.75 35.19
C SER A 951 27.51 9.88 33.96
N PRO A 952 26.79 8.77 33.74
CA PRO A 952 26.91 7.99 32.50
C PRO A 952 26.30 8.78 31.34
N VAL A 953 26.94 8.71 30.17
CA VAL A 953 26.48 9.36 28.95
C VAL A 953 26.49 8.37 27.77
N ASP A 954 25.40 8.35 27.01
CA ASP A 954 25.29 7.60 25.76
C ASP A 954 24.72 8.53 24.68
N PHE A 955 25.60 8.94 23.78
CA PHE A 955 25.32 9.86 22.68
C PHE A 955 25.88 9.32 21.36
N ARG A 956 25.88 7.99 21.19
CA ARG A 956 26.26 7.32 19.95
C ARG A 956 25.54 7.93 18.74
N GLY A 957 26.24 8.10 17.64
CA GLY A 957 25.72 8.68 16.38
C GLY A 957 25.29 10.16 16.45
N THR A 958 25.39 10.83 17.61
CA THR A 958 24.86 12.19 17.76
C THR A 958 25.82 13.21 17.15
N THR A 959 25.28 14.20 16.45
CA THR A 959 26.06 15.33 15.93
C THR A 959 26.10 16.47 16.95
N PHE A 960 27.28 16.89 17.35
CA PHE A 960 27.52 18.01 18.26
C PHE A 960 27.95 19.24 17.47
N GLU A 961 27.05 20.20 17.37
CA GLU A 961 27.24 21.49 16.71
C GLU A 961 26.52 22.60 17.49
N ASP A 962 26.70 23.85 17.06
CA ASP A 962 26.10 25.04 17.66
C ASP A 962 26.33 25.16 19.18
N GLY A 963 27.50 24.72 19.65
CA GLY A 963 27.91 24.80 21.04
C GLY A 963 27.26 23.76 21.97
N LEU A 964 26.59 22.74 21.42
CA LEU A 964 25.93 21.68 22.17
C LEU A 964 26.93 20.91 23.05
N LEU A 965 28.13 20.65 22.53
CA LEU A 965 29.17 19.96 23.29
C LEU A 965 29.54 20.73 24.56
N GLN A 966 29.66 22.05 24.48
CA GLN A 966 30.06 22.90 25.59
C GLN A 966 28.96 22.97 26.65
N ARG A 967 27.69 22.95 26.24
CA ARG A 967 26.55 22.85 27.17
C ARG A 967 26.54 21.51 27.90
N LEU A 968 26.79 20.41 27.19
CA LEU A 968 26.94 19.08 27.79
C LEU A 968 28.11 19.02 28.79
N LEU A 969 29.29 19.49 28.40
CA LEU A 969 30.47 19.47 29.27
C LEU A 969 30.30 20.38 30.50
N ALA A 970 29.56 21.48 30.38
CA ALA A 970 29.22 22.35 31.51
C ALA A 970 28.31 21.65 32.54
N ALA A 971 27.34 20.84 32.08
CA ALA A 971 26.47 20.06 32.97
C ALA A 971 27.23 18.97 33.74
N LEU A 972 28.31 18.44 33.18
CA LEU A 972 29.14 17.39 33.78
C LEU A 972 30.25 17.92 34.71
N ARG A 973 30.17 19.18 35.12
CA ARG A 973 31.16 19.88 35.95
C ARG A 973 30.52 20.41 37.23
N GLU A 974 31.16 20.18 38.38
CA GLU A 974 30.63 20.62 39.69
C GLU A 974 30.82 22.13 39.90
N ALA A 975 32.00 22.64 39.55
CA ALA A 975 32.35 24.05 39.64
C ALA A 975 33.32 24.41 38.52
N ARG A 976 33.32 25.67 38.09
CA ARG A 976 34.14 26.17 36.95
C ARG A 976 35.64 25.90 37.07
N ALA A 977 36.15 25.71 38.30
CA ALA A 977 37.56 25.42 38.58
C ALA A 977 37.92 23.92 38.60
N GLN A 978 36.92 23.03 38.56
CA GLN A 978 37.13 21.58 38.60
C GLN A 978 37.15 20.97 37.18
N PRO A 979 37.87 19.84 36.97
CA PRO A 979 37.85 19.14 35.69
C PRO A 979 36.46 18.61 35.35
N VAL A 980 36.15 18.48 34.06
CA VAL A 980 34.91 17.81 33.62
C VAL A 980 35.07 16.32 33.90
N THR A 981 34.07 15.72 34.54
CA THR A 981 34.13 14.32 34.95
C THR A 981 33.01 13.53 34.30
N LEU A 982 33.36 12.47 33.57
CA LEU A 982 32.41 11.58 32.90
C LEU A 982 32.49 10.18 33.52
N GLY A 983 31.32 9.55 33.69
CA GLY A 983 31.23 8.13 34.05
C GLY A 983 31.49 7.23 32.83
N PRO A 984 30.70 6.17 32.62
CA PRO A 984 30.69 5.44 31.36
C PRO A 984 30.27 6.38 30.20
N ALA A 985 31.04 6.40 29.12
CA ALA A 985 30.83 7.33 28.01
C ALA A 985 30.81 6.61 26.65
N ALA A 986 29.69 6.69 25.93
CA ALA A 986 29.53 6.10 24.60
C ALA A 986 29.23 7.17 23.54
N PHE A 987 30.16 7.34 22.61
CA PHE A 987 30.14 8.29 21.50
C PHE A 987 30.47 7.61 20.17
N ASP A 988 30.24 6.30 20.06
CA ASP A 988 30.46 5.55 18.82
C ASP A 988 29.66 6.18 17.68
N HIS A 989 30.28 6.39 16.52
CA HIS A 989 29.70 7.06 15.36
C HIS A 989 29.25 8.53 15.58
N ALA A 990 29.53 9.15 16.74
CA ALA A 990 29.19 10.55 16.98
C ALA A 990 30.02 11.49 16.09
N THR A 991 29.44 12.62 15.70
CA THR A 991 30.12 13.65 14.90
C THR A 991 30.30 14.92 15.72
N PHE A 992 31.53 15.34 15.98
CA PHE A 992 31.85 16.58 16.71
C PHE A 992 32.26 17.67 15.72
N VAL A 993 31.32 18.55 15.39
CA VAL A 993 31.59 19.81 14.68
C VAL A 993 32.13 20.85 15.64
N ASP A 994 31.59 20.90 16.86
CA ASP A 994 32.09 21.71 17.95
C ASP A 994 33.54 21.34 18.34
N ASP A 995 34.34 22.34 18.73
CA ASP A 995 35.68 22.13 19.27
C ASP A 995 35.62 21.54 20.70
N TRP A 996 36.31 20.44 20.96
CA TRP A 996 36.69 20.09 22.33
C TRP A 996 37.78 21.07 22.76
N ASN A 997 37.37 22.17 23.39
CA ASN A 997 38.24 23.32 23.71
C ASN A 997 38.76 23.30 25.15
N GLU A 998 38.35 22.33 25.96
CA GLU A 998 38.79 22.15 27.34
C GLU A 998 39.57 20.84 27.49
N GLY A 999 40.83 20.93 27.95
CA GLY A 999 41.66 19.77 28.29
C GLY A 999 41.52 19.40 29.78
N GLY A 1000 42.10 18.28 30.19
CA GLY A 1000 42.03 17.82 31.58
C GLY A 1000 40.71 17.15 31.95
N ILE A 1001 40.08 16.45 31.01
CA ILE A 1001 38.81 15.74 31.23
C ILE A 1001 39.09 14.39 31.90
N GLU A 1002 38.29 14.05 32.90
CA GLU A 1002 38.42 12.79 33.64
C GLU A 1002 37.32 11.81 33.23
N PHE A 1003 37.70 10.74 32.53
CA PHE A 1003 36.83 9.61 32.22
C PHE A 1003 37.05 8.53 33.29
N LEU A 1004 36.08 8.40 34.20
CA LEU A 1004 36.19 7.52 35.36
C LEU A 1004 35.96 6.04 35.02
N ALA A 1005 35.28 5.75 33.90
CA ALA A 1005 34.98 4.39 33.45
C ALA A 1005 35.32 4.20 31.95
N ARG A 1006 34.70 3.20 31.31
CA ARG A 1006 34.90 2.91 29.88
C ARG A 1006 34.44 4.08 29.02
N ALA A 1007 35.26 4.46 28.06
CA ALA A 1007 34.93 5.47 27.05
C ALA A 1007 35.05 4.88 25.64
N SER A 1008 34.10 5.16 24.75
CA SER A 1008 34.10 4.62 23.38
C SER A 1008 33.76 5.72 22.38
N PHE A 1009 34.62 5.89 21.39
CA PHE A 1009 34.56 6.84 20.28
C PHE A 1009 34.76 6.09 18.95
N THR A 1010 34.32 4.84 18.89
CA THR A 1010 34.54 3.97 17.73
C THR A 1010 33.85 4.57 16.52
N ARG A 1011 34.59 4.81 15.43
CA ARG A 1011 34.13 5.49 14.21
C ARG A 1011 33.52 6.88 14.44
N ALA A 1012 33.87 7.56 15.54
CA ALA A 1012 33.50 8.96 15.75
C ALA A 1012 34.24 9.88 14.78
N VAL A 1013 33.59 10.97 14.35
CA VAL A 1013 34.16 11.98 13.45
C VAL A 1013 34.38 13.27 14.22
N PHE A 1014 35.63 13.69 14.36
CA PHE A 1014 36.01 15.00 14.92
C PHE A 1014 36.27 15.97 13.77
N ALA A 1015 35.22 16.68 13.35
CA ALA A 1015 35.31 17.74 12.36
C ALA A 1015 35.93 19.01 12.96
N GLY A 1016 35.59 19.34 14.21
CA GLY A 1016 36.25 20.36 15.02
C GLY A 1016 37.61 19.91 15.59
N ARG A 1017 38.27 20.80 16.34
CA ARG A 1017 39.53 20.50 17.03
C ARG A 1017 39.26 19.66 18.28
N ALA A 1018 39.87 18.49 18.37
CA ALA A 1018 39.77 17.59 19.50
C ALA A 1018 40.94 17.83 20.49
N ARG A 1019 40.86 18.87 21.35
CA ARG A 1019 41.90 19.14 22.36
C ARG A 1019 41.62 18.39 23.66
N LEU A 1020 41.93 17.10 23.65
CA LEU A 1020 41.83 16.22 24.81
C LEU A 1020 43.12 16.16 25.63
N GLY A 1021 44.08 17.07 25.41
CA GLY A 1021 45.31 17.14 26.18
C GLY A 1021 45.08 17.22 27.70
N ARG A 1022 45.99 16.62 28.46
CA ARG A 1022 45.97 16.48 29.93
C ARG A 1022 44.81 15.66 30.49
N SER A 1023 44.03 14.98 29.64
CA SER A 1023 42.89 14.17 30.08
C SER A 1023 43.33 12.86 30.72
N THR A 1024 42.50 12.32 31.63
CA THR A 1024 42.75 11.05 32.31
C THR A 1024 41.65 10.05 31.97
N PHE A 1025 42.06 8.90 31.42
CA PHE A 1025 41.19 7.76 31.09
C PHE A 1025 41.46 6.63 32.08
N THR A 1026 40.56 6.47 33.05
CA THR A 1026 40.72 5.48 34.13
C THR A 1026 40.29 4.08 33.68
N GLY A 1027 39.27 3.99 32.80
CA GLY A 1027 38.81 2.74 32.17
C GLY A 1027 39.39 2.52 30.77
N PRO A 1028 39.03 1.39 30.11
CA PRO A 1028 39.47 1.12 28.75
C PRO A 1028 38.84 2.10 27.76
N VAL A 1029 39.60 2.49 26.73
CA VAL A 1029 39.16 3.47 25.73
C VAL A 1029 39.35 2.97 24.29
N SER A 1030 38.35 3.22 23.44
CA SER A 1030 38.39 2.89 22.01
C SER A 1030 38.16 4.13 21.15
N PHE A 1031 39.08 4.40 20.24
CA PHE A 1031 39.00 5.34 19.12
C PHE A 1031 39.11 4.58 17.79
N ASP A 1032 38.73 3.29 17.77
CA ASP A 1032 38.88 2.44 16.60
C ASP A 1032 38.08 3.01 15.41
N GLY A 1033 38.74 3.25 14.29
CA GLY A 1033 38.14 3.83 13.09
C GLY A 1033 37.73 5.30 13.22
N ALA A 1034 38.08 5.99 14.31
CA ALA A 1034 37.75 7.41 14.48
C ALA A 1034 38.49 8.28 13.45
N VAL A 1035 37.84 9.37 13.01
CA VAL A 1035 38.38 10.29 11.99
C VAL A 1035 38.54 11.68 12.60
N PHE A 1036 39.77 12.18 12.65
CA PHE A 1036 40.12 13.53 13.09
C PHE A 1036 40.42 14.40 11.86
N LEU A 1037 39.46 15.21 11.45
CA LEU A 1037 39.64 16.16 10.34
C LEU A 1037 40.46 17.37 10.78
N GLY A 1038 40.26 17.83 12.02
CA GLY A 1038 41.05 18.87 12.67
C GLY A 1038 42.27 18.33 13.43
N VAL A 1039 42.78 19.11 14.39
CA VAL A 1039 43.86 18.69 15.30
C VAL A 1039 43.30 17.68 16.31
N GLY A 1040 43.95 16.51 16.43
CA GLY A 1040 43.71 15.54 17.50
C GLY A 1040 44.84 15.62 18.52
N ASP A 1041 44.60 16.34 19.62
CA ASP A 1041 45.59 16.61 20.66
C ASP A 1041 45.26 15.80 21.92
N PHE A 1042 46.19 14.91 22.29
CA PHE A 1042 46.20 14.09 23.49
C PHE A 1042 47.45 14.33 24.34
N ASP A 1043 48.11 15.47 24.16
CA ASP A 1043 49.36 15.80 24.85
C ASP A 1043 49.19 15.73 26.37
N HIS A 1044 50.16 15.16 27.09
CA HIS A 1044 50.15 14.98 28.53
C HIS A 1044 48.98 14.14 29.10
N SER A 1045 48.24 13.43 28.26
CA SER A 1045 47.11 12.60 28.70
C SER A 1045 47.57 11.29 29.37
N ARG A 1046 46.73 10.72 30.23
CA ARG A 1046 47.03 9.48 30.98
C ARG A 1046 45.98 8.42 30.70
N PHE A 1047 46.42 7.24 30.30
CA PHE A 1047 45.59 6.07 30.01
C PHE A 1047 45.96 4.95 30.98
N HIS A 1048 45.03 4.59 31.88
CA HIS A 1048 45.29 3.62 32.94
C HIS A 1048 45.05 2.17 32.52
N ARG A 1049 44.25 1.96 31.46
CA ARG A 1049 43.84 0.66 30.93
C ARG A 1049 44.05 0.62 29.43
N ALA A 1050 43.82 -0.57 28.84
CA ALA A 1050 43.95 -0.79 27.40
C ALA A 1050 43.27 0.31 26.57
N SER A 1051 44.02 0.82 25.59
CA SER A 1051 43.62 1.92 24.71
C SER A 1051 43.82 1.56 23.25
N SER A 1052 42.84 1.86 22.40
CA SER A 1052 42.84 1.43 21.01
C SER A 1052 42.53 2.59 20.07
N PHE A 1053 43.38 2.77 19.07
CA PHE A 1053 43.30 3.75 17.97
C PHE A 1053 43.42 3.03 16.62
N ARG A 1054 42.96 1.78 16.54
CA ARG A 1054 43.14 0.96 15.34
C ARG A 1054 42.33 1.54 14.20
N ARG A 1055 42.93 1.63 13.02
CA ARG A 1055 42.29 2.23 11.83
C ARG A 1055 41.84 3.69 12.03
N ALA A 1056 42.31 4.38 13.08
CA ALA A 1056 42.01 5.80 13.25
C ALA A 1056 42.69 6.62 12.14
N GLN A 1057 42.03 7.68 11.68
CA GLN A 1057 42.54 8.57 10.64
C GLN A 1057 42.75 9.96 11.22
N PHE A 1058 43.99 10.42 11.26
CA PHE A 1058 44.36 11.78 11.63
C PHE A 1058 44.70 12.57 10.38
N ARG A 1059 43.75 13.35 9.87
CA ARG A 1059 43.98 14.23 8.72
C ARG A 1059 44.71 15.51 9.13
N GLY A 1060 44.41 16.03 10.32
CA GLY A 1060 45.19 17.10 10.95
C GLY A 1060 46.36 16.58 11.80
N LEU A 1061 47.00 17.48 12.54
CA LEU A 1061 48.10 17.13 13.44
C LEU A 1061 47.63 16.17 14.54
N ALA A 1062 48.42 15.13 14.78
CA ALA A 1062 48.19 14.16 15.86
C ALA A 1062 49.22 14.38 16.98
N GLY A 1063 48.77 14.89 18.12
CA GLY A 1063 49.63 15.16 19.29
C GLY A 1063 49.42 14.10 20.37
N PHE A 1064 50.51 13.46 20.79
CA PHE A 1064 50.59 12.52 21.91
C PHE A 1064 51.83 12.80 22.78
N SER A 1065 52.34 14.03 22.73
CA SER A 1065 53.57 14.38 23.41
C SER A 1065 53.40 14.26 24.93
N ASP A 1066 54.38 13.68 25.61
CA ASP A 1066 54.35 13.42 27.06
C ASP A 1066 53.11 12.65 27.57
N SER A 1067 52.38 11.97 26.69
CA SER A 1067 51.26 11.10 27.09
C SER A 1067 51.78 9.83 27.77
N THR A 1068 50.98 9.26 28.67
CA THR A 1068 51.36 8.07 29.45
C THR A 1068 50.31 6.97 29.31
N PHE A 1069 50.72 5.82 28.81
CA PHE A 1069 49.94 4.60 28.69
C PHE A 1069 50.46 3.57 29.69
N LEU A 1070 49.65 3.25 30.70
CA LEU A 1070 50.02 2.31 31.77
C LEU A 1070 49.72 0.84 31.40
N ASP A 1071 48.98 0.62 30.33
CA ASP A 1071 48.51 -0.66 29.82
C ASP A 1071 48.66 -0.70 28.28
N GLU A 1072 48.19 -1.74 27.62
CA GLU A 1072 48.38 -1.94 26.18
C GLU A 1072 47.79 -0.79 25.32
N VAL A 1073 48.54 -0.39 24.29
CA VAL A 1073 48.10 0.63 23.31
C VAL A 1073 48.24 0.11 21.88
N SER A 1074 47.23 0.29 21.04
CA SER A 1074 47.28 -0.10 19.63
C SER A 1074 46.89 1.05 18.69
N PHE A 1075 47.82 1.43 17.82
CA PHE A 1075 47.64 2.32 16.67
C PHE A 1075 47.60 1.53 15.35
N ALA A 1076 47.39 0.21 15.41
CA ALA A 1076 47.52 -0.65 14.24
C ALA A 1076 46.61 -0.17 13.10
N ARG A 1077 47.21 -0.03 11.90
CA ARG A 1077 46.54 0.47 10.68
C ARG A 1077 45.98 1.89 10.77
N ALA A 1078 46.37 2.67 11.76
CA ALA A 1078 46.06 4.09 11.77
C ALA A 1078 46.72 4.79 10.57
N VAL A 1079 46.11 5.87 10.09
CA VAL A 1079 46.65 6.72 9.03
C VAL A 1079 46.80 8.13 9.58
N LEU A 1080 48.02 8.64 9.59
CA LEU A 1080 48.37 9.97 10.08
C LEU A 1080 48.85 10.78 8.88
N GLU A 1081 47.93 11.54 8.28
CA GLU A 1081 48.16 12.26 7.03
C GLU A 1081 49.08 13.48 7.23
N ALA A 1082 48.92 14.18 8.36
CA ALA A 1082 49.80 15.28 8.76
C ALA A 1082 50.97 14.76 9.62
N SER A 1083 51.61 15.67 10.38
CA SER A 1083 52.68 15.30 11.29
C SER A 1083 52.15 14.69 12.58
N ALA A 1084 52.89 13.73 13.13
CA ALA A 1084 52.57 13.02 14.36
C ALA A 1084 53.65 13.31 15.41
N ASP A 1085 53.26 13.91 16.53
CA ASP A 1085 54.15 14.21 17.65
C ASP A 1085 53.95 13.18 18.76
N LEU A 1086 54.88 12.24 18.88
CA LEU A 1086 54.95 11.23 19.93
C LEU A 1086 56.11 11.49 20.91
N ASN A 1087 56.65 12.73 20.93
CA ASN A 1087 57.82 13.06 21.75
C ASN A 1087 57.49 12.90 23.25
N GLY A 1088 58.35 12.24 24.02
CA GLY A 1088 58.15 12.02 25.46
C GLY A 1088 57.01 11.05 25.82
N MET A 1089 56.36 10.42 24.83
CA MET A 1089 55.34 9.40 25.05
C MET A 1089 55.89 8.25 25.89
N ARG A 1090 55.13 7.78 26.88
CA ARG A 1090 55.50 6.68 27.77
C ARG A 1090 54.51 5.53 27.63
N ALA A 1091 54.97 4.34 27.28
CA ALA A 1091 54.17 3.13 27.26
C ALA A 1091 54.77 2.08 28.21
N ALA A 1092 54.03 1.74 29.26
CA ALA A 1092 54.47 0.77 30.27
C ALA A 1092 54.30 -0.69 29.81
N ALA A 1093 53.31 -0.96 28.94
CA ALA A 1093 53.01 -2.28 28.38
C ALA A 1093 53.24 -2.31 26.86
N ALA A 1094 52.63 -3.27 26.14
CA ALA A 1094 52.83 -3.43 24.71
C ALA A 1094 52.24 -2.26 23.90
N ALA A 1095 52.99 -1.81 22.88
CA ALA A 1095 52.57 -0.76 21.95
C ALA A 1095 52.60 -1.28 20.51
N ASP A 1096 51.46 -1.28 19.84
CA ASP A 1096 51.30 -1.83 18.49
C ASP A 1096 51.03 -0.74 17.45
N PHE A 1097 52.01 -0.48 16.59
CA PHE A 1097 51.93 0.42 15.43
C PHE A 1097 51.93 -0.37 14.11
N SER A 1098 51.58 -1.66 14.13
CA SER A 1098 51.67 -2.48 12.93
C SER A 1098 50.76 -1.95 11.81
N ARG A 1099 51.32 -1.88 10.59
CA ARG A 1099 50.66 -1.39 9.37
C ARG A 1099 50.15 0.05 9.45
N THR A 1100 50.63 0.85 10.41
CA THR A 1100 50.33 2.27 10.49
C THR A 1100 50.99 3.02 9.32
N VAL A 1101 50.35 4.07 8.82
CA VAL A 1101 50.88 4.92 7.75
C VAL A 1101 51.07 6.34 8.27
N PHE A 1102 52.31 6.79 8.38
CA PHE A 1102 52.69 8.15 8.69
C PHE A 1102 53.06 8.89 7.41
N CYS A 1103 52.16 9.75 6.93
CA CYS A 1103 52.41 10.54 5.73
C CYS A 1103 53.31 11.75 6.02
N GLY A 1104 53.12 12.42 7.17
CA GLY A 1104 53.94 13.54 7.62
C GLY A 1104 55.18 13.14 8.42
N LEU A 1105 55.83 14.13 9.05
CA LEU A 1105 57.00 13.90 9.89
C LEU A 1105 56.55 13.29 11.23
N THR A 1106 57.21 12.22 11.66
CA THR A 1106 56.95 11.58 12.95
C THR A 1106 58.07 11.91 13.94
N GLY A 1107 57.73 12.47 15.10
CA GLY A 1107 58.65 12.72 16.21
C GLY A 1107 58.49 11.68 17.31
N LEU A 1108 59.58 11.07 17.77
CA LEU A 1108 59.61 10.10 18.88
C LEU A 1108 60.68 10.44 19.93
N SER A 1109 61.13 11.69 19.98
CA SER A 1109 62.23 12.11 20.84
C SER A 1109 61.88 11.97 22.32
N GLY A 1110 62.74 11.34 23.12
CA GLY A 1110 62.51 11.10 24.54
C GLY A 1110 61.37 10.13 24.88
N ALA A 1111 60.76 9.48 23.88
CA ALA A 1111 59.72 8.47 24.13
C ALA A 1111 60.31 7.25 24.84
N THR A 1112 59.55 6.63 25.76
CA THR A 1112 59.98 5.48 26.55
C THR A 1112 58.97 4.34 26.42
N PHE A 1113 59.43 3.18 25.97
CA PHE A 1113 58.63 1.97 25.83
C PHE A 1113 59.21 0.86 26.70
N ALA A 1114 58.53 0.56 27.80
CA ALA A 1114 58.95 -0.50 28.72
C ALA A 1114 58.53 -1.90 28.23
N GLY A 1115 57.40 -2.01 27.54
CA GLY A 1115 56.90 -3.25 26.93
C GLY A 1115 57.35 -3.44 25.47
N SER A 1116 56.85 -4.49 24.82
CA SER A 1116 57.15 -4.78 23.40
C SER A 1116 56.53 -3.76 22.46
N VAL A 1117 57.26 -3.35 21.43
CA VAL A 1117 56.77 -2.41 20.42
C VAL A 1117 56.78 -3.07 19.04
N SER A 1118 55.67 -3.01 18.31
CA SER A 1118 55.60 -3.49 16.93
C SER A 1118 55.41 -2.33 15.96
N PHE A 1119 56.31 -2.21 15.00
CA PHE A 1119 56.20 -1.38 13.81
C PHE A 1119 56.12 -2.23 12.54
N ALA A 1120 55.68 -3.50 12.64
CA ALA A 1120 55.62 -4.39 11.50
C ALA A 1120 54.78 -3.80 10.35
N SER A 1121 55.31 -3.77 9.13
CA SER A 1121 54.66 -3.21 7.94
C SER A 1121 54.24 -1.74 8.05
N THR A 1122 54.81 -0.98 8.97
CA THR A 1122 54.57 0.47 9.10
C THR A 1122 55.18 1.21 7.92
N THR A 1123 54.52 2.26 7.43
CA THR A 1123 55.05 3.12 6.37
C THR A 1123 55.30 4.54 6.87
N TRP A 1124 56.53 5.04 6.71
CA TRP A 1124 56.86 6.47 6.89
C TRP A 1124 57.13 7.10 5.52
N GLU A 1125 56.23 7.97 5.05
CA GLU A 1125 56.33 8.62 3.75
C GLU A 1125 57.33 9.81 3.79
N LEU A 1126 57.21 10.74 4.76
CA LEU A 1126 58.08 11.92 4.85
C LEU A 1126 59.31 11.73 5.74
N GLY A 1127 59.18 11.03 6.87
CA GLY A 1127 60.32 10.70 7.72
C GLY A 1127 60.01 10.47 9.19
N LEU A 1128 61.01 9.95 9.90
CA LEU A 1128 61.00 9.63 11.32
C LEU A 1128 62.21 10.26 12.00
N VAL A 1129 61.97 11.07 13.04
CA VAL A 1129 63.02 11.73 13.83
C VAL A 1129 62.86 11.39 15.30
N SER A 1130 63.95 11.01 15.95
CA SER A 1130 63.98 10.80 17.39
C SER A 1130 65.35 11.16 17.94
N THR A 1131 65.37 11.76 19.13
CA THR A 1131 66.57 11.88 19.96
C THR A 1131 66.26 11.35 21.35
N GLY A 1132 67.05 10.40 21.84
CA GLY A 1132 66.97 9.93 23.23
C GLY A 1132 65.78 9.01 23.54
N ALA A 1133 65.16 8.35 22.56
CA ALA A 1133 64.11 7.38 22.85
C ALA A 1133 64.67 6.09 23.46
N VAL A 1134 63.88 5.47 24.33
CA VAL A 1134 64.25 4.30 25.13
C VAL A 1134 63.27 3.16 24.84
N PHE A 1135 63.81 2.00 24.46
CA PHE A 1135 63.07 0.76 24.25
C PHE A 1135 63.66 -0.34 25.14
N ASP A 1136 63.02 -0.60 26.27
CA ASP A 1136 63.45 -1.66 27.21
C ASP A 1136 62.90 -3.04 26.79
N GLY A 1137 61.76 -3.07 26.12
CA GLY A 1137 61.16 -4.27 25.52
C GLY A 1137 61.61 -4.53 24.07
N PRO A 1138 61.25 -5.69 23.49
CA PRO A 1138 61.60 -6.01 22.11
C PRO A 1138 60.89 -5.10 21.12
N VAL A 1139 61.61 -4.66 20.08
CA VAL A 1139 61.05 -3.83 18.99
C VAL A 1139 61.07 -4.61 17.68
N ASP A 1140 59.91 -4.74 17.04
CA ASP A 1140 59.76 -5.33 15.72
C ASP A 1140 59.55 -4.23 14.67
N PHE A 1141 60.20 -4.36 13.51
CA PHE A 1141 59.97 -3.49 12.36
C PHE A 1141 59.80 -4.32 11.06
N GLY A 1142 59.47 -5.61 11.14
CA GLY A 1142 59.38 -6.52 10.00
C GLY A 1142 58.46 -5.99 8.89
N GLY A 1143 58.97 -5.88 7.67
CA GLY A 1143 58.20 -5.34 6.52
C GLY A 1143 57.95 -3.81 6.55
N ALA A 1144 58.50 -3.08 7.53
CA ALA A 1144 58.36 -1.62 7.58
C ALA A 1144 59.05 -0.92 6.40
N THR A 1145 58.41 0.13 5.88
CA THR A 1145 58.84 0.88 4.70
C THR A 1145 59.18 2.33 5.08
N PHE A 1146 60.40 2.76 4.75
CA PHE A 1146 60.88 4.13 4.97
C PHE A 1146 61.13 4.79 3.61
N ARG A 1147 60.30 5.76 3.24
CA ARG A 1147 60.45 6.52 1.97
C ARG A 1147 61.13 7.86 2.17
N GLY A 1148 60.95 8.44 3.35
CA GLY A 1148 61.52 9.72 3.75
C GLY A 1148 62.77 9.59 4.61
N ARG A 1149 63.23 10.72 5.16
CA ARG A 1149 64.46 10.76 5.98
C ARG A 1149 64.23 10.11 7.35
N VAL A 1150 65.17 9.27 7.79
CA VAL A 1150 65.17 8.66 9.13
C VAL A 1150 66.40 9.12 9.89
N ARG A 1151 66.19 9.73 11.06
CA ARG A 1151 67.26 10.20 11.95
C ARG A 1151 66.89 9.85 13.39
N LEU A 1152 67.51 8.81 13.92
CA LEU A 1152 67.32 8.34 15.28
C LEU A 1152 68.64 8.50 16.03
N GLU A 1153 68.73 9.41 16.97
CA GLU A 1153 69.96 9.71 17.70
C GLU A 1153 69.81 9.35 19.17
N GLN A 1154 70.91 8.93 19.80
CA GLN A 1154 70.96 8.61 21.23
C GLN A 1154 69.90 7.59 21.68
N LEU A 1155 69.53 6.64 20.82
CA LEU A 1155 68.56 5.59 21.15
C LEU A 1155 69.12 4.63 22.20
N ARG A 1156 68.29 4.25 23.18
CA ARG A 1156 68.59 3.14 24.07
C ARG A 1156 67.77 1.93 23.65
N LEU A 1157 68.47 0.87 23.27
CA LEU A 1157 67.92 -0.38 22.77
C LEU A 1157 68.43 -1.53 23.64
N ARG A 1158 67.56 -2.51 23.92
CA ARG A 1158 67.99 -3.78 24.54
C ARG A 1158 68.87 -4.58 23.57
N GLU A 1159 69.95 -5.20 24.06
CA GLU A 1159 70.90 -5.99 23.23
C GLU A 1159 70.17 -6.94 22.25
N GLY A 1160 70.55 -6.87 20.97
CA GLY A 1160 70.00 -7.68 19.87
C GLY A 1160 68.97 -6.97 18.97
N THR A 1161 68.33 -5.89 19.43
CA THR A 1161 67.34 -5.15 18.60
C THR A 1161 67.99 -4.27 17.52
N ALA A 1162 69.25 -3.86 17.67
CA ALA A 1162 69.96 -3.05 16.67
C ALA A 1162 70.17 -3.78 15.32
N ALA A 1163 70.29 -5.11 15.34
CA ALA A 1163 70.45 -5.92 14.12
C ALA A 1163 69.22 -5.85 13.19
N ALA A 1164 68.05 -5.44 13.70
CA ALA A 1164 66.82 -5.32 12.92
C ALA A 1164 66.89 -4.27 11.79
N PHE A 1165 67.90 -3.39 11.80
CA PHE A 1165 68.13 -2.36 10.78
C PHE A 1165 69.16 -2.77 9.71
N GLU A 1166 69.99 -3.79 9.97
CA GLU A 1166 71.09 -4.18 9.08
C GLU A 1166 70.62 -5.03 7.88
N ASP A 1167 69.57 -5.85 8.06
CA ASP A 1167 69.02 -6.75 7.03
C ASP A 1167 67.94 -6.11 6.13
N ARG A 1168 67.81 -4.78 6.12
CA ARG A 1168 66.72 -4.06 5.43
C ARG A 1168 67.15 -3.47 4.08
N PRO A 1169 66.24 -3.38 3.10
CA PRO A 1169 66.49 -2.65 1.86
C PRO A 1169 66.66 -1.14 2.16
N GLY A 1170 67.84 -0.60 1.86
CA GLY A 1170 68.23 0.79 2.16
C GLY A 1170 69.65 0.83 2.73
N ARG A 1171 70.36 1.95 2.57
CA ARG A 1171 71.73 2.09 3.11
C ARG A 1171 71.64 2.76 4.49
N TRP A 1172 71.82 1.99 5.55
CA TRP A 1172 71.73 2.47 6.94
C TRP A 1172 73.12 2.76 7.51
N ALA A 1173 73.26 3.88 8.22
CA ALA A 1173 74.42 4.16 9.05
C ALA A 1173 74.02 3.93 10.51
N VAL A 1174 74.61 2.91 11.13
CA VAL A 1174 74.36 2.52 12.53
C VAL A 1174 75.66 2.71 13.31
N HIS A 1175 75.62 3.55 14.35
CA HIS A 1175 76.78 3.84 15.19
C HIS A 1175 76.40 3.77 16.66
N GLN A 1176 77.12 2.95 17.43
CA GLN A 1176 76.99 2.94 18.88
C GLN A 1176 77.95 3.95 19.51
N ARG A 1177 77.41 4.86 20.32
CA ARG A 1177 78.15 5.87 21.07
C ARG A 1177 78.84 5.27 22.30
N PRO A 1178 79.85 5.96 22.87
CA PRO A 1178 80.55 5.50 24.09
C PRO A 1178 79.65 5.36 25.33
N ASP A 1179 78.50 6.03 25.36
CA ASP A 1179 77.51 5.95 26.44
C ASP A 1179 76.48 4.80 26.23
N ALA A 1180 76.78 3.87 25.33
CA ALA A 1180 75.97 2.73 24.92
C ALA A 1180 74.64 3.10 24.23
N THR A 1181 74.45 4.37 23.85
CA THR A 1181 73.32 4.79 23.00
C THR A 1181 73.64 4.58 21.51
N TRP A 1182 72.61 4.53 20.66
CA TRP A 1182 72.72 4.25 19.23
C TRP A 1182 72.26 5.43 18.38
N ASP A 1183 73.04 5.76 17.35
CA ASP A 1183 72.66 6.65 16.26
C ASP A 1183 72.38 5.81 15.00
N ILE A 1184 71.18 5.95 14.44
CA ILE A 1184 70.70 5.22 13.26
C ILE A 1184 70.15 6.22 12.24
N HIS A 1185 70.75 6.23 11.06
CA HIS A 1185 70.37 7.13 9.97
C HIS A 1185 70.12 6.35 8.67
N LEU A 1186 69.08 6.74 7.94
CA LEU A 1186 68.90 6.28 6.55
C LEU A 1186 69.63 7.23 5.61
N LEU A 1187 70.64 6.73 4.89
CA LEU A 1187 71.46 7.52 3.97
C LEU A 1187 70.70 7.78 2.66
N GLY A 1188 70.65 9.04 2.22
CA GLY A 1188 70.09 9.41 0.92
C GLY A 1188 70.92 8.88 -0.25
N SER A 1189 70.32 8.83 -1.45
CA SER A 1189 71.01 8.49 -2.69
C SER A 1189 72.04 9.58 -3.06
N GLY A 1190 73.21 9.57 -2.40
CA GLY A 1190 74.29 10.55 -2.59
C GLY A 1190 75.13 10.86 -1.35
N GLU A 1191 74.68 10.50 -0.15
CA GLU A 1191 75.44 10.72 1.10
C GLU A 1191 76.30 9.49 1.42
N ARG A 1192 77.60 9.72 1.65
CA ARG A 1192 78.62 8.67 1.85
C ARG A 1192 78.96 8.44 3.30
#